data_AF-A0A9P5X685-F1
#
_entry.id   AF-A0A9P5X685-F1
#
_cell.length_a   1.000
_cell.length_b   1.000
_cell.length_c   1.000
_cell.angle_alpha   90.00
_cell.angle_beta   90.00
_cell.angle_gamma   90.00
#
_symmetry.space_group_name_H-M   'P 1'
#
loop_
_entity.id
_entity.type
_entity.pdbx_description
1 polymer ?
#
loop_
_entity_poly.entity_id
_entity_poly.type
_entity_poly.pdbx_seq_one_letter_code
_entity_poly.pdbx_strand_id
1 'polypeptide(L)'
;MSKLGVSSEGNGRPRNNILSTSFFSNATRVLGMIKDVCDAFSGVPYVKAVAGLVQHIIEISDQVKAYKDKCQALVNKVVLFSRGIFEGLLSLSRTPHPGEQIQSLKSDLLAFLGVLEGIYITLDKLTAQRVSSRFLRYIARAELLDAIAEQEKNLETYIQYFNTRSNIAIRLGLCAGSDTVRLPLFVLNATPQYPIKRPIPIPPPLYGRDHEVVTIVDLLTVSNTQAHLAILGPGGIGKTSLSLTILANKEIVSMFNEDRFFLSCDSNPSLDLLIYELATTLDVTGDGLSSQLLQFIFFRLRQRPCLLVFDNLETLWDPLHTRSAIESFLSEISSIPTVNLLITLRGSQHPAGVEWSRLLPPLKPLELRSARALFSKISRKPDDSCVVDLIKAIDCVPLAVTLLAHLAAVHDVTPESLWERWIEEKTMMIERGEDRLANLDTSIRLSLNSPRMKHDPNALPFLSIIALLPGGMSHDTFRACDAHLPEIINIKRAVNTLRQNTLIYEDPSRTLRILSPIRHYILAHHPATELTNAFIEEYFVQLAFLGGDHVASVHSRLRHEIGNIEEMLVRALRSLRPAEEAVTAILALAEYTYVTGVGSCIPLERAVDHIAKIVDSKPKTQKSTRKSFRRLFLGRAAKDDSPNENDKGGSDLLILQADCLGCLGQLLSRQGHYDQAKEKFDLALELHTQRGDLVGQAADLHNLGCLLTLDEASEKFASASKLHEVAGDRTGMAYDMMGLGQVYLQRYQLPRAQEIFASALRIFDEMGGDDEDPTGRITALNNLGHTLTSWNKFGEAETCFNQAIQQNESIGDVVGKANSLCGLASTFLLRSRWKEAEAKIREAMQLREPFKDPDHFHLLGRIKCAQWKLTEAVETFEYTLTLSRGPKSESGRGDDLKYLAYTFALLGRVDEAQPMLEEVKALYQVAENVVGLAELAISQAEIWTVQQRLEEAEAAARDAADVMKSLGCQIGQAHALYVLGGVELAKGAYSRARENVRLALELHENIGSIQGQADDLACLTEILLTENEAKDNVASRIINAAMALHEEVGDVSGVGDDWYLRSLLGMRRDDLAVAEGAVRKALEMHRAAEVLFKQGRDYSLLARILKLQGRREEGTEAIGLAIGIFQRVGAGKEVWVCQEFRGEMVT
;
A
#
# COMPACT_ATOMS: atom_id res chain seq x y z
N MET A 1 46.94 38.49 65.37
CA MET A 1 46.73 39.52 66.41
C MET A 1 45.41 40.24 66.10
N SER A 2 44.32 39.87 66.79
CA SER A 2 43.61 40.69 67.83
C SER A 2 42.77 41.82 67.21
N LYS A 3 41.45 42.02 67.37
CA LYS A 3 40.38 41.70 68.35
C LYS A 3 39.05 41.87 67.58
N LEU A 4 38.03 41.01 67.70
CA LEU A 4 36.91 41.06 68.66
C LEU A 4 36.31 42.44 68.96
N GLY A 5 35.02 42.61 68.65
CA GLY A 5 34.17 43.71 69.08
C GLY A 5 32.73 43.56 68.59
N VAL A 6 31.90 42.87 69.38
CA VAL A 6 30.44 42.68 69.23
C VAL A 6 29.69 43.79 69.97
N SER A 7 28.59 44.28 69.38
CA SER A 7 27.30 44.75 70.00
C SER A 7 26.62 45.73 69.03
N SER A 8 25.31 45.85 68.85
CA SER A 8 24.10 45.12 69.29
C SER A 8 22.92 45.73 68.50
N GLU A 9 22.03 44.87 67.99
CA GLU A 9 20.60 45.05 67.68
C GLU A 9 20.06 46.29 66.93
N GLY A 10 19.42 46.01 65.80
CA GLY A 10 18.48 46.89 65.11
C GLY A 10 17.74 46.15 63.99
N ASN A 11 16.55 45.62 64.31
CA ASN A 11 15.64 44.91 63.42
C ASN A 11 15.40 45.64 62.08
N GLY A 12 15.69 44.98 60.96
CA GLY A 12 15.33 45.43 59.62
C GLY A 12 15.43 44.29 58.61
N ARG A 13 14.29 43.67 58.27
CA ARG A 13 14.17 42.68 57.19
C ARG A 13 14.75 43.24 55.88
N PRO A 14 15.68 42.58 55.18
CA PRO A 14 16.06 43.00 53.84
C PRO A 14 14.97 42.60 52.85
N ARG A 15 14.33 43.59 52.23
CA ARG A 15 13.46 43.41 51.07
C ARG A 15 14.27 43.02 49.84
N ASN A 16 13.72 42.07 49.08
CA ASN A 16 14.11 41.65 47.73
C ASN A 16 14.69 42.77 46.85
N ASN A 17 16.00 42.72 46.59
CA ASN A 17 16.66 43.53 45.54
C ASN A 17 17.69 42.70 44.74
N ILE A 18 17.65 41.37 44.84
CA ILE A 18 18.60 40.46 44.16
C ILE A 18 18.11 40.08 42.75
N LEU A 19 16.80 40.17 42.47
CA LEU A 19 16.22 39.82 41.15
C LEU A 19 16.39 40.92 40.09
N SER A 20 16.48 42.20 40.48
CA SER A 20 16.66 43.29 39.51
C SER A 20 18.10 43.40 39.02
N THR A 21 19.09 43.17 39.89
CA THR A 21 20.52 43.22 39.53
C THR A 21 20.95 42.06 38.63
N SER A 22 20.41 40.85 38.79
CA SER A 22 20.71 39.71 37.91
C SER A 22 20.09 39.85 36.51
N PHE A 23 18.88 40.42 36.41
CA PHE A 23 18.26 40.71 35.13
C PHE A 23 19.06 41.74 34.33
N PHE A 24 19.37 42.90 34.91
CA PHE A 24 20.15 43.94 34.23
C PHE A 24 21.53 43.42 33.79
N SER A 25 22.18 42.59 34.60
CA SER A 25 23.45 41.95 34.23
C SER A 25 23.31 40.99 33.04
N ASN A 26 22.23 40.19 32.98
CA ASN A 26 22.00 39.26 31.87
C ASN A 26 21.57 39.97 30.59
N ALA A 27 20.69 40.97 30.68
CA ALA A 27 20.24 41.76 29.54
C ALA A 27 21.41 42.53 28.90
N THR A 28 22.27 43.16 29.70
CA THR A 28 23.47 43.86 29.20
C THR A 28 24.43 42.89 28.50
N ARG A 29 24.57 41.66 29.02
CA ARG A 29 25.42 40.63 28.42
C ARG A 29 24.83 40.12 27.09
N VAL A 30 23.52 39.88 27.02
CA VAL A 30 22.83 39.49 25.78
C VAL A 30 22.94 40.59 24.73
N LEU A 31 22.72 41.85 25.09
CA LEU A 31 22.91 43.00 24.19
C LEU A 31 24.35 43.11 23.68
N GLY A 32 25.35 42.80 24.51
CA GLY A 32 26.75 42.71 24.08
C GLY A 32 27.02 41.58 23.08
N MET A 33 26.38 40.42 23.27
CA MET A 33 26.54 39.25 22.40
C MET A 33 25.85 39.40 21.04
N ILE A 34 24.79 40.21 20.94
CA ILE A 34 24.05 40.42 19.67
C ILE A 34 24.97 40.87 18.55
N LYS A 35 25.92 41.78 18.85
CA LYS A 35 26.89 42.26 17.87
C LYS A 35 27.79 41.12 17.38
N ASP A 36 28.37 40.38 18.31
CA ASP A 36 29.28 39.26 18.00
C ASP A 36 28.58 38.15 17.19
N VAL A 37 27.32 37.84 17.52
CA VAL A 37 26.49 36.85 16.79
C VAL A 37 26.14 37.36 15.39
N CYS A 38 25.75 38.62 15.25
CA CYS A 38 25.41 39.21 13.95
C CYS A 38 26.62 39.33 13.03
N ASP A 39 27.82 39.58 13.59
CA ASP A 39 29.08 39.65 12.86
C ASP A 39 29.54 38.24 12.44
N ALA A 40 29.48 37.26 13.35
CA ALA A 40 29.84 35.86 13.07
C ALA A 40 28.94 35.22 12.01
N PHE A 41 27.66 35.63 11.92
CA PHE A 41 26.66 35.09 11.00
C PHE A 41 26.09 36.15 10.07
N SER A 42 26.98 37.00 9.53
CA SER A 42 26.61 38.14 8.68
C SER A 42 25.79 37.78 7.43
N GLY A 43 25.95 36.55 6.90
CA GLY A 43 25.18 36.00 5.77
C GLY A 43 23.88 35.26 6.13
N VAL A 44 23.46 35.23 7.40
CA VAL A 44 22.31 34.44 7.87
C VAL A 44 21.19 35.36 8.39
N PRO A 45 20.14 35.63 7.58
CA PRO A 45 19.17 36.70 7.87
C PRO A 45 18.29 36.44 9.11
N TYR A 46 17.93 35.17 9.38
CA TYR A 46 17.05 34.83 10.50
C TYR A 46 17.74 34.97 11.87
N VAL A 47 19.07 34.74 11.94
CA VAL A 47 19.85 34.98 13.17
C VAL A 47 19.83 36.46 13.54
N LYS A 48 19.97 37.34 12.54
CA LYS A 48 19.86 38.80 12.72
C LYS A 48 18.45 39.22 13.14
N ALA A 49 17.41 38.61 12.56
CA ALA A 49 16.02 38.89 12.92
C ALA A 49 15.74 38.53 14.40
N VAL A 50 16.16 37.32 14.84
CA VAL A 50 16.04 36.90 16.25
C VAL A 50 16.79 37.86 17.16
N ALA A 51 18.04 38.20 16.82
CA ALA A 51 18.84 39.12 17.62
C ALA A 51 18.21 40.52 17.72
N GLY A 52 17.73 41.08 16.60
CA GLY A 52 17.06 42.38 16.57
C GLY A 52 15.75 42.40 17.36
N LEU A 53 14.95 41.33 17.28
CA LEU A 53 13.69 41.26 17.99
C LEU A 53 13.88 41.08 19.50
N VAL A 54 14.87 40.28 19.93
CA VAL A 54 15.26 40.19 21.35
C VAL A 54 15.70 41.56 21.87
N GLN A 55 16.49 42.31 21.10
CA GLN A 55 16.86 43.68 21.45
C GLN A 55 15.63 44.58 21.63
N HIS A 56 14.70 44.56 20.68
CA HIS A 56 13.48 45.35 20.76
C HIS A 56 12.56 44.96 21.92
N ILE A 57 12.45 43.67 22.26
CA ILE A 57 11.69 43.20 23.42
C ILE A 57 12.29 43.74 24.73
N ILE A 58 13.62 43.74 24.85
CA ILE A 58 14.32 44.32 26.01
C ILE A 58 14.05 45.83 26.08
N GLU A 59 14.18 46.55 24.97
CA GLU A 59 13.95 48.01 24.90
C GLU A 59 12.49 48.40 25.22
N ILE A 60 11.51 47.64 24.72
CA ILE A 60 10.08 47.88 25.01
C ILE A 60 9.75 47.55 26.46
N SER A 61 10.38 46.53 27.05
CA SER A 61 10.11 46.12 28.44
C SER A 61 10.33 47.25 29.45
N ASP A 62 11.31 48.12 29.22
CA ASP A 62 11.59 49.29 30.06
C ASP A 62 10.51 50.39 29.95
N GLN A 63 9.74 50.39 28.85
CA GLN A 63 8.69 51.37 28.57
C GLN A 63 7.31 50.94 29.11
N VAL A 64 7.12 49.65 29.38
CA VAL A 64 5.85 49.09 29.88
C VAL A 64 5.66 49.42 31.37
N LYS A 65 4.72 50.31 31.68
CA LYS A 65 4.37 50.69 33.06
C LYS A 65 3.26 49.83 33.69
N ALA A 66 2.43 49.15 32.88
CA ALA A 66 1.33 48.31 33.33
C ALA A 66 1.78 46.84 33.51
N TYR A 67 1.35 46.17 34.58
CA TYR A 67 1.70 44.76 34.89
C TYR A 67 3.21 44.46 34.91
N LYS A 68 4.01 45.46 35.31
CA LYS A 68 5.48 45.47 35.27
C LYS A 68 6.10 44.16 35.77
N ASP A 69 5.66 43.63 36.90
CA ASP A 69 6.27 42.42 37.49
C ASP A 69 6.10 41.17 36.61
N LYS A 70 4.96 40.99 35.95
CA LYS A 70 4.69 39.83 35.07
C LYS A 70 5.35 39.98 33.70
N CYS A 71 5.31 41.18 33.12
CA CYS A 71 6.04 41.48 31.89
C CYS A 71 7.56 41.33 32.10
N GLN A 72 8.06 41.77 33.26
CA GLN A 72 9.46 41.57 33.64
C GLN A 72 9.79 40.09 33.77
N ALA A 73 8.94 39.27 34.39
CA ALA A 73 9.16 37.83 34.48
C ALA A 73 9.25 37.16 33.10
N LEU A 74 8.35 37.50 32.17
CA LEU A 74 8.36 37.01 30.79
C LEU A 74 9.62 37.45 30.04
N VAL A 75 9.99 38.73 30.12
CA VAL A 75 11.19 39.27 29.47
C VAL A 75 12.46 38.68 30.07
N ASN A 76 12.51 38.45 31.39
CA ASN A 76 13.62 37.77 32.05
C ASN A 76 13.83 36.36 31.47
N LYS A 77 12.74 35.61 31.21
CA LYS A 77 12.80 34.29 30.57
C LYS A 77 13.31 34.37 29.13
N VAL A 78 12.82 35.34 28.35
CA VAL A 78 13.31 35.62 26.98
C VAL A 78 14.82 35.89 26.98
N VAL A 79 15.30 36.74 27.89
CA VAL A 79 16.72 37.10 28.02
C VAL A 79 17.56 35.88 28.41
N LEU A 80 17.13 35.10 29.41
CA LEU A 80 17.84 33.90 29.87
C LEU A 80 17.96 32.86 28.77
N PHE A 81 16.89 32.63 28.02
CA PHE A 81 16.88 31.64 26.96
C PHE A 81 17.65 32.09 25.71
N SER A 82 17.47 33.33 25.28
CA SER A 82 18.23 33.93 24.16
C SER A 82 19.73 33.92 24.44
N ARG A 83 20.13 34.10 25.71
CA ARG A 83 21.53 33.95 26.12
C ARG A 83 22.07 32.55 25.84
N GLY A 84 21.34 31.51 26.21
CA GLY A 84 21.73 30.12 25.95
C GLY A 84 21.88 29.84 24.45
N ILE A 85 20.93 30.32 23.64
CA ILE A 85 20.99 30.21 22.18
C ILE A 85 22.21 30.96 21.63
N PHE A 86 22.44 32.21 22.02
CA PHE A 86 23.58 33.01 21.51
C PHE A 86 24.94 32.46 21.95
N GLU A 87 25.05 31.93 23.18
CA GLU A 87 26.28 31.24 23.63
C GLU A 87 26.53 29.99 22.77
N GLY A 88 25.47 29.24 22.44
CA GLY A 88 25.51 28.09 21.53
C GLY A 88 25.92 28.49 20.10
N LEU A 89 25.31 29.53 19.53
CA LEU A 89 25.65 30.03 18.19
C LEU A 89 27.10 30.52 18.10
N LEU A 90 27.59 31.24 19.12
CA LEU A 90 29.00 31.66 19.20
C LEU A 90 29.97 30.50 19.43
N SER A 91 29.51 29.37 19.96
CA SER A 91 30.31 28.15 20.03
C SER A 91 30.40 27.45 18.67
N LEU A 92 29.29 27.44 17.92
CA LEU A 92 29.22 26.92 16.54
C LEU A 92 30.04 27.77 15.57
N SER A 93 30.21 29.07 15.80
CA SER A 93 31.10 29.88 14.96
C SER A 93 32.58 29.47 15.03
N ARG A 94 32.95 28.58 15.97
CA ARG A 94 34.32 28.07 16.17
C ARG A 94 34.55 26.69 15.54
N THR A 95 33.53 26.07 14.96
CA THR A 95 33.62 24.77 14.26
C THR A 95 33.92 24.98 12.77
N PRO A 96 34.49 23.97 12.08
CA PRO A 96 34.65 24.02 10.63
C PRO A 96 33.27 23.99 9.94
N HIS A 97 33.06 24.87 8.96
CA HIS A 97 31.79 25.06 8.21
C HIS A 97 30.57 25.51 9.04
N PRO A 98 30.65 26.66 9.73
CA PRO A 98 29.59 27.13 10.63
C PRO A 98 28.26 27.46 9.92
N GLY A 99 28.29 27.74 8.62
CA GLY A 99 27.09 28.02 7.81
C GLY A 99 26.18 26.81 7.62
N GLU A 100 26.74 25.63 7.32
CA GLU A 100 25.98 24.38 7.14
C GLU A 100 25.35 23.92 8.47
N GLN A 101 26.08 24.07 9.58
CA GLN A 101 25.58 23.71 10.91
C GLN A 101 24.46 24.62 11.39
N ILE A 102 24.48 25.92 11.05
CA ILE A 102 23.39 26.84 11.40
C ILE A 102 22.13 26.65 10.55
N GLN A 103 22.29 26.10 9.35
CA GLN A 103 21.14 25.75 8.51
C GLN A 103 20.27 24.70 9.20
N SER A 104 20.86 23.82 10.01
CA SER A 104 20.15 22.83 10.84
C SER A 104 19.23 23.46 11.91
N LEU A 105 19.59 24.65 12.39
CA LEU A 105 18.83 25.40 13.40
C LEU A 105 17.87 26.42 12.78
N LYS A 106 17.79 26.51 11.44
CA LYS A 106 16.98 27.53 10.75
C LYS A 106 15.52 27.47 11.15
N SER A 107 14.89 26.29 11.08
CA SER A 107 13.49 26.11 11.44
C SER A 107 13.21 26.49 12.90
N ASP A 108 14.12 26.09 13.80
CA ASP A 108 13.98 26.34 15.22
C ASP A 108 14.24 27.82 15.55
N LEU A 109 15.18 28.48 14.88
CA LEU A 109 15.38 29.91 15.05
C LEU A 109 14.20 30.72 14.48
N LEU A 110 13.55 30.25 13.42
CA LEU A 110 12.33 30.86 12.86
C LEU A 110 11.11 30.62 13.75
N ALA A 111 10.94 29.43 14.31
CA ALA A 111 9.87 29.16 15.27
C ALA A 111 10.06 29.98 16.56
N PHE A 112 11.31 30.10 17.03
CA PHE A 112 11.65 30.98 18.14
C PHE A 112 11.38 32.44 17.81
N LEU A 113 11.71 32.88 16.59
CA LEU A 113 11.38 34.22 16.10
C LEU A 113 9.87 34.47 16.16
N GLY A 114 9.03 33.52 15.72
CA GLY A 114 7.57 33.63 15.81
C GLY A 114 7.05 33.75 17.25
N VAL A 115 7.62 32.99 18.20
CA VAL A 115 7.30 33.14 19.64
C VAL A 115 7.69 34.53 20.15
N LEU A 116 8.89 35.01 19.77
CA LEU A 116 9.34 36.36 20.12
C LEU A 116 8.45 37.44 19.49
N GLU A 117 7.97 37.27 18.26
CA GLU A 117 7.04 38.20 17.60
C GLU A 117 5.71 38.27 18.36
N GLY A 118 5.17 37.12 18.79
CA GLY A 118 3.97 37.06 19.63
C GLY A 118 4.16 37.80 20.97
N ILE A 119 5.32 37.63 21.61
CA ILE A 119 5.69 38.35 22.83
C ILE A 119 5.82 39.85 22.57
N TYR A 120 6.54 40.24 21.51
CA TYR A 120 6.73 41.64 21.12
C TYR A 120 5.41 42.35 20.85
N ILE A 121 4.52 41.76 20.03
CA ILE A 121 3.19 42.32 19.73
C ILE A 121 2.36 42.50 21.00
N THR A 122 2.43 41.53 21.92
CA THR A 122 1.71 41.58 23.20
C THR A 122 2.24 42.72 24.09
N LEU A 123 3.57 42.88 24.15
CA LEU A 123 4.23 43.95 24.89
C LEU A 123 4.04 45.33 24.25
N ASP A 124 3.98 45.43 22.93
CA ASP A 124 3.75 46.68 22.20
C ASP A 124 2.29 47.16 22.33
N LYS A 125 1.32 46.25 22.35
CA LYS A 125 -0.07 46.60 22.71
C LYS A 125 -0.17 47.21 24.13
N LEU A 126 0.72 46.79 25.04
CA LEU A 126 0.78 47.29 26.42
C LEU A 126 1.40 48.68 26.55
N THR A 127 2.29 49.07 25.64
CA THR A 127 2.85 50.43 25.59
C THR A 127 1.88 51.41 24.92
N ALA A 128 1.11 50.94 23.92
CA ALA A 128 0.17 51.75 23.13
C ALA A 128 -1.13 52.13 23.86
N GLN A 129 -1.51 51.47 24.96
CA GLN A 129 -2.74 51.75 25.70
C GLN A 129 -2.69 53.06 26.52
N ARG A 130 -2.86 54.20 25.84
CA ARG A 130 -3.35 55.46 26.43
C ARG A 130 -4.86 55.59 26.20
N VAL A 131 -5.71 54.87 26.95
CA VAL A 131 -7.18 54.99 26.79
C VAL A 131 -7.93 55.15 28.12
N SER A 132 -8.96 55.98 28.08
CA SER A 132 -9.47 56.89 29.12
C SER A 132 -10.75 56.44 29.86
N SER A 133 -10.98 55.14 30.06
CA SER A 133 -12.17 54.64 30.79
C SER A 133 -11.83 53.60 31.87
N ARG A 134 -12.54 53.66 33.02
CA ARG A 134 -12.35 52.75 34.18
C ARG A 134 -12.96 51.36 33.96
N PHE A 135 -14.00 51.25 33.14
CA PHE A 135 -14.77 50.01 32.93
C PHE A 135 -14.10 49.09 31.88
N LEU A 136 -13.64 49.67 30.76
CA LEU A 136 -12.86 48.98 29.73
C LEU A 136 -11.54 48.39 30.27
N ARG A 137 -10.97 49.01 31.32
CA ARG A 137 -9.77 48.51 32.02
C ARG A 137 -9.97 47.19 32.77
N TYR A 138 -11.20 46.82 33.14
CA TYR A 138 -11.43 45.59 33.92
C TYR A 138 -11.61 44.38 33.00
N ILE A 139 -12.32 44.54 31.89
CA ILE A 139 -12.52 43.49 30.88
C ILE A 139 -11.21 43.22 30.13
N ALA A 140 -10.54 44.27 29.65
CA ALA A 140 -9.22 44.16 29.01
C ALA A 140 -8.12 43.68 29.98
N ARG A 141 -8.36 43.66 31.31
CA ARG A 141 -7.38 43.18 32.30
C ARG A 141 -7.34 41.65 32.38
N ALA A 142 -8.46 40.97 32.24
CA ALA A 142 -8.48 39.51 32.27
C ALA A 142 -7.88 38.95 30.97
N GLU A 143 -8.41 39.37 29.82
CA GLU A 143 -7.93 38.94 28.50
C GLU A 143 -6.44 39.18 28.29
N LEU A 144 -5.91 40.29 28.80
CA LEU A 144 -4.51 40.66 28.59
C LEU A 144 -3.57 39.96 29.59
N LEU A 145 -4.03 39.65 30.80
CA LEU A 145 -3.30 38.77 31.73
C LEU A 145 -3.27 37.33 31.22
N ASP A 146 -4.36 36.87 30.60
CA ASP A 146 -4.44 35.56 29.95
C ASP A 146 -3.52 35.51 28.73
N ALA A 147 -3.46 36.58 27.91
CA ALA A 147 -2.52 36.68 26.80
C ALA A 147 -1.04 36.65 27.26
N ILE A 148 -0.68 37.35 28.34
CA ILE A 148 0.69 37.28 28.90
C ILE A 148 0.99 35.87 29.42
N ALA A 149 0.05 35.24 30.14
CA ALA A 149 0.22 33.88 30.65
C ALA A 149 0.31 32.85 29.51
N GLU A 150 -0.43 33.05 28.43
CA GLU A 150 -0.36 32.25 27.20
C GLU A 150 1.00 32.39 26.53
N GLN A 151 1.52 33.62 26.36
CA GLN A 151 2.87 33.82 25.82
C GLN A 151 3.95 33.22 26.72
N GLU A 152 3.79 33.29 28.05
CA GLU A 152 4.69 32.65 29.01
C GLU A 152 4.67 31.12 28.88
N LYS A 153 3.48 30.52 28.76
CA LYS A 153 3.30 29.08 28.53
C LYS A 153 3.86 28.65 27.17
N ASN A 154 3.62 29.43 26.12
CA ASN A 154 4.14 29.17 24.77
C ASN A 154 5.67 29.21 24.77
N LEU A 155 6.25 30.21 25.44
CA LEU A 155 7.70 30.31 25.61
C LEU A 155 8.26 29.13 26.40
N GLU A 156 7.65 28.73 27.51
CA GLU A 156 8.10 27.56 28.29
C GLU A 156 8.02 26.25 27.50
N THR A 157 6.91 26.02 26.80
CA THR A 157 6.70 24.85 25.94
C THR A 157 7.75 24.82 24.84
N TYR A 158 8.01 25.98 24.23
CA TYR A 158 9.01 26.12 23.18
C TYR A 158 10.44 25.90 23.70
N ILE A 159 10.78 26.44 24.88
CA ILE A 159 12.09 26.25 25.52
C ILE A 159 12.34 24.76 25.78
N GLN A 160 11.34 24.05 26.31
CA GLN A 160 11.43 22.62 26.55
C GLN A 160 11.62 21.84 25.25
N TYR A 161 10.81 22.13 24.24
CA TYR A 161 10.92 21.52 22.92
C TYR A 161 12.29 21.79 22.24
N PHE A 162 12.72 23.05 22.18
CA PHE A 162 13.99 23.47 21.56
C PHE A 162 15.21 22.83 22.24
N ASN A 163 15.25 22.84 23.57
CA ASN A 163 16.36 22.21 24.30
C ASN A 163 16.40 20.70 24.06
N THR A 164 15.25 20.07 23.89
CA THR A 164 15.17 18.63 23.67
C THR A 164 15.61 18.30 22.24
N ARG A 165 15.02 18.96 21.24
CA ARG A 165 15.36 18.81 19.82
C ARG A 165 16.80 19.20 19.48
N SER A 166 17.32 20.31 20.00
CA SER A 166 18.70 20.74 19.73
C SER A 166 19.73 19.78 20.33
N ASN A 167 19.50 19.29 21.55
CA ASN A 167 20.36 18.26 22.15
C ASN A 167 20.30 16.93 21.36
N ILE A 168 19.14 16.59 20.81
CA ILE A 168 18.93 15.39 20.00
C ILE A 168 19.60 15.53 18.61
N ALA A 169 19.39 16.64 17.90
CA ALA A 169 19.97 16.91 16.58
C ALA A 169 21.50 17.01 16.61
N ILE A 170 22.05 17.71 17.61
CA ILE A 170 23.51 17.80 17.83
C ILE A 170 24.10 16.43 18.16
N ARG A 171 23.40 15.59 18.95
CA ARG A 171 23.89 14.25 19.34
C ARG A 171 23.71 13.20 18.27
N LEU A 172 22.65 13.25 17.47
CA LEU A 172 22.37 12.31 16.38
C LEU A 172 23.18 12.61 15.11
N GLY A 173 23.88 13.76 15.04
CA GLY A 173 24.56 14.21 13.81
C GLY A 173 23.58 14.47 12.66
N LEU A 174 22.30 14.70 12.99
CA LEU A 174 21.24 14.96 12.03
C LEU A 174 21.34 16.42 11.60
N CYS A 175 22.00 16.67 10.48
CA CYS A 175 21.94 17.94 9.79
C CYS A 175 20.50 18.17 9.29
N ALA A 176 19.71 18.92 10.05
CA ALA A 176 18.35 19.31 9.67
C ALA A 176 18.33 20.48 8.65
N GLY A 177 18.99 20.30 7.49
CA GLY A 177 18.83 21.21 6.36
C GLY A 177 17.56 20.90 5.59
N SER A 178 16.76 21.92 5.26
CA SER A 178 15.72 21.82 4.24
C SER A 178 16.33 21.33 2.92
N ASP A 179 15.56 20.49 2.23
CA ASP A 179 15.88 19.68 1.05
C ASP A 179 16.63 18.38 1.37
N THR A 180 15.83 17.32 1.60
CA THR A 180 16.24 15.92 1.85
C THR A 180 17.09 15.70 3.10
N VAL A 181 16.47 15.74 4.28
CA VAL A 181 17.07 15.18 5.51
C VAL A 181 17.09 13.66 5.39
N ARG A 182 18.13 13.13 4.76
CA ARG A 182 18.51 11.73 4.91
C ARG A 182 19.20 11.58 6.27
N LEU A 183 18.77 10.59 7.07
CA LEU A 183 19.62 10.03 8.13
C LEU A 183 21.04 9.88 7.56
N PRO A 184 22.10 10.30 8.27
CA PRO A 184 23.46 10.30 7.71
C PRO A 184 23.75 8.94 7.09
N LEU A 185 24.34 8.95 5.88
CA LEU A 185 24.62 7.80 5.01
C LEU A 185 25.08 6.52 5.75
N PHE A 186 25.74 6.63 6.90
CA PHE A 186 26.12 5.46 7.71
C PHE A 186 24.95 4.62 8.25
N VAL A 187 23.76 5.22 8.46
CA VAL A 187 22.53 4.52 8.89
C VAL A 187 21.93 3.70 7.75
N LEU A 188 22.20 4.09 6.50
CA LEU A 188 21.82 3.41 5.27
C LEU A 188 22.87 2.38 4.78
N ASN A 189 24.10 2.43 5.31
CA ASN A 189 25.25 1.67 4.82
C ASN A 189 25.34 0.23 5.33
N ALA A 190 24.43 -0.21 6.20
CA ALA A 190 24.23 -1.63 6.46
C ALA A 190 22.98 -2.06 5.70
N THR A 191 23.08 -3.06 4.84
CA THR A 191 21.95 -3.80 4.29
C THR A 191 21.64 -4.97 5.23
N PRO A 192 20.83 -4.78 6.30
CA PRO A 192 20.29 -5.92 7.00
C PRO A 192 19.35 -6.64 6.04
N GLN A 193 19.77 -7.81 5.57
CA GLN A 193 18.85 -8.81 5.03
C GLN A 193 18.07 -9.37 6.21
N TYR A 194 16.93 -8.76 6.54
CA TYR A 194 15.99 -9.40 7.44
C TYR A 194 15.40 -10.61 6.71
N PRO A 195 15.37 -11.80 7.33
CA PRO A 195 14.67 -12.93 6.74
C PRO A 195 13.19 -12.55 6.58
N ILE A 196 12.64 -12.78 5.38
CA ILE A 196 11.23 -12.50 5.07
C ILE A 196 10.31 -13.31 6.00
N LYS A 197 10.66 -14.57 6.28
CA LYS A 197 9.94 -15.43 7.23
C LYS A 197 10.42 -15.21 8.66
N ARG A 198 9.52 -14.81 9.56
CA ARG A 198 9.83 -14.70 10.99
C ARG A 198 9.94 -16.10 11.62
N PRO A 199 11.02 -16.38 12.36
CA PRO A 199 11.17 -17.66 13.05
C PRO A 199 10.18 -17.76 14.22
N ILE A 200 9.65 -18.96 14.45
CA ILE A 200 8.84 -19.25 15.66
C ILE A 200 9.72 -19.00 16.90
N PRO A 201 9.24 -18.25 17.91
CA PRO A 201 9.98 -18.05 19.15
C PRO A 201 10.34 -19.37 19.84
N ILE A 202 11.50 -19.42 20.47
CA ILE A 202 11.96 -20.62 21.19
C ILE A 202 11.01 -20.87 22.38
N PRO A 203 10.42 -22.07 22.53
CA PRO A 203 9.50 -22.36 23.61
C PRO A 203 10.22 -22.29 24.97
N PRO A 204 9.69 -21.53 25.95
CA PRO A 204 10.24 -21.53 27.30
C PRO A 204 9.95 -22.86 28.01
N PRO A 205 10.74 -23.24 29.03
CA PRO A 205 10.48 -24.47 29.78
C PRO A 205 9.12 -24.40 30.48
N LEU A 206 8.22 -25.31 30.12
CA LEU A 206 6.88 -25.42 30.68
C LEU A 206 6.89 -26.38 31.89
N TYR A 207 6.18 -26.02 32.96
CA TYR A 207 6.13 -26.82 34.20
C TYR A 207 4.70 -27.16 34.57
N GLY A 208 4.41 -28.44 34.80
CA GLY A 208 3.14 -28.89 35.37
C GLY A 208 1.92 -28.62 34.50
N ARG A 209 2.12 -28.58 33.17
CA ARG A 209 1.07 -28.36 32.17
C ARG A 209 1.00 -29.50 31.15
N ASP A 210 1.56 -30.65 31.50
CA ASP A 210 1.66 -31.80 30.61
C ASP A 210 0.26 -32.29 30.20
N HIS A 211 -0.71 -32.24 31.12
CA HIS A 211 -2.10 -32.60 30.83
C HIS A 211 -2.73 -31.66 29.80
N GLU A 212 -2.59 -30.34 29.94
CA GLU A 212 -3.11 -29.36 28.98
C GLU A 212 -2.42 -29.49 27.62
N VAL A 213 -1.10 -29.72 27.59
CA VAL A 213 -0.36 -29.98 26.34
C VAL A 213 -0.92 -31.22 25.65
N VAL A 214 -1.02 -32.36 26.35
CA VAL A 214 -1.57 -33.60 25.79
C VAL A 214 -3.00 -33.38 25.31
N THR A 215 -3.85 -32.74 26.10
CA THR A 215 -5.25 -32.48 25.72
C THR A 215 -5.35 -31.65 24.44
N ILE A 216 -4.55 -30.58 24.30
CA ILE A 216 -4.60 -29.71 23.12
C ILE A 216 -3.98 -30.41 21.91
N VAL A 217 -2.86 -31.12 22.08
CA VAL A 217 -2.24 -31.90 20.99
C VAL A 217 -3.19 -32.98 20.50
N ASP A 218 -3.82 -33.75 21.41
CA ASP A 218 -4.84 -34.74 21.07
C ASP A 218 -5.99 -34.10 20.27
N LEU A 219 -6.52 -32.95 20.71
CA LEU A 219 -7.59 -32.27 19.98
C LEU A 219 -7.17 -31.82 18.58
N LEU A 220 -5.89 -31.48 18.38
CA LEU A 220 -5.34 -31.10 17.08
C LEU A 220 -5.02 -32.32 16.20
N THR A 221 -4.81 -33.52 16.77
CA THR A 221 -4.34 -34.72 16.05
C THR A 221 -5.40 -35.82 15.87
N VAL A 222 -6.43 -35.88 16.72
CA VAL A 222 -7.29 -37.07 16.89
C VAL A 222 -8.16 -37.44 15.69
N SER A 223 -8.35 -36.60 14.66
CA SER A 223 -9.24 -37.03 13.55
C SER A 223 -9.08 -36.36 12.19
N ASN A 224 -7.90 -35.87 11.76
CA ASN A 224 -7.74 -35.22 10.44
C ASN A 224 -8.80 -34.13 10.12
N THR A 225 -9.52 -33.67 11.14
CA THR A 225 -10.60 -32.71 11.10
C THR A 225 -10.06 -31.37 11.59
N GLN A 226 -10.68 -30.32 11.08
CA GLN A 226 -10.33 -28.95 11.43
C GLN A 226 -10.58 -28.68 12.92
N ALA A 227 -9.57 -28.15 13.61
CA ALA A 227 -9.65 -27.81 15.02
C ALA A 227 -9.42 -26.31 15.29
N HIS A 228 -10.37 -25.68 15.99
CA HIS A 228 -10.30 -24.30 16.44
C HIS A 228 -10.40 -24.23 17.95
N LEU A 229 -9.36 -23.69 18.60
CA LEU A 229 -9.21 -23.68 20.05
C LEU A 229 -8.83 -22.29 20.56
N ALA A 230 -9.39 -21.91 21.71
CA ALA A 230 -9.04 -20.69 22.41
C ALA A 230 -8.46 -21.03 23.79
N ILE A 231 -7.24 -20.55 24.05
CA ILE A 231 -6.60 -20.63 25.37
C ILE A 231 -6.94 -19.33 26.11
N LEU A 232 -7.89 -19.42 27.04
CA LEU A 232 -8.32 -18.29 27.86
C LEU A 232 -7.59 -18.26 29.20
N GLY A 233 -7.44 -17.06 29.77
CA GLY A 233 -6.95 -16.92 31.14
C GLY A 233 -6.37 -15.54 31.46
N PRO A 234 -6.06 -15.27 32.74
CA PRO A 234 -5.49 -13.99 33.16
C PRO A 234 -4.07 -13.75 32.63
N GLY A 235 -3.55 -12.53 32.81
CA GLY A 235 -2.17 -12.19 32.45
C GLY A 235 -1.15 -13.01 33.24
N GLY A 236 -0.04 -13.40 32.61
CA GLY A 236 1.06 -14.12 33.29
C GLY A 236 0.79 -15.60 33.61
N ILE A 237 -0.37 -16.15 33.21
CA ILE A 237 -0.78 -17.53 33.50
C ILE A 237 -0.09 -18.61 32.64
N GLY A 238 0.69 -18.20 31.64
CA GLY A 238 1.47 -19.09 30.76
C GLY A 238 0.82 -19.46 29.43
N LYS A 239 -0.17 -18.68 28.93
CA LYS A 239 -0.85 -18.94 27.64
C LYS A 239 0.14 -18.99 26.46
N THR A 240 0.95 -17.96 26.29
CA THR A 240 1.98 -17.88 25.25
C THR A 240 3.03 -18.99 25.37
N SER A 241 3.44 -19.32 26.60
CA SER A 241 4.36 -20.44 26.85
C SER A 241 3.76 -21.78 26.42
N LEU A 242 2.47 -21.98 26.69
CA LEU A 242 1.73 -23.18 26.31
C LEU A 242 1.59 -23.28 24.79
N SER A 243 1.20 -22.20 24.10
CA SER A 243 1.05 -22.19 22.64
C SER A 243 2.38 -22.46 21.91
N LEU A 244 3.49 -21.84 22.35
CA LEU A 244 4.82 -22.13 21.80
C LEU A 244 5.26 -23.58 22.05
N THR A 245 4.92 -24.15 23.21
CA THR A 245 5.23 -25.56 23.52
C THR A 245 4.42 -26.52 22.64
N ILE A 246 3.15 -26.20 22.36
CA ILE A 246 2.32 -26.96 21.41
C ILE A 246 2.92 -26.88 20.01
N LEU A 247 3.29 -25.68 19.54
CA LEU A 247 3.93 -25.50 18.25
C LEU A 247 5.21 -26.35 18.13
N ALA A 248 6.01 -26.45 19.19
CA ALA A 248 7.26 -27.23 19.19
C ALA A 248 7.08 -28.73 19.48
N ASN A 249 5.86 -29.21 19.76
CA ASN A 249 5.60 -30.60 20.07
C ASN A 249 5.91 -31.51 18.87
N LYS A 250 6.55 -32.66 19.10
CA LYS A 250 7.00 -33.59 18.06
C LYS A 250 5.87 -34.08 17.15
N GLU A 251 4.68 -34.31 17.68
CA GLU A 251 3.51 -34.78 16.90
C GLU A 251 3.00 -33.65 15.99
N ILE A 252 2.90 -32.44 16.52
CA ILE A 252 2.52 -31.23 15.76
C ILE A 252 3.57 -30.90 14.69
N VAL A 253 4.87 -31.05 14.99
CA VAL A 253 5.96 -30.95 14.00
C VAL A 253 5.77 -31.98 12.89
N SER A 254 5.46 -33.23 13.24
CA SER A 254 5.27 -34.31 12.26
C SER A 254 4.04 -34.09 11.38
N MET A 255 2.99 -33.45 11.90
CA MET A 255 1.73 -33.23 11.19
C MET A 255 1.78 -32.00 10.27
N PHE A 256 2.33 -30.88 10.76
CA PHE A 256 2.29 -29.59 10.04
C PHE A 256 3.66 -29.14 9.50
N ASN A 257 4.75 -29.80 9.87
CA ASN A 257 6.12 -29.51 9.40
C ASN A 257 6.52 -28.02 9.50
N GLU A 258 6.71 -27.34 8.37
CA GLU A 258 7.09 -25.91 8.29
C GLU A 258 5.89 -24.96 8.25
N ASP A 259 4.67 -25.51 8.15
CA ASP A 259 3.39 -24.78 8.04
C ASP A 259 2.77 -24.53 9.43
N ARG A 260 3.61 -24.06 10.34
CA ARG A 260 3.28 -23.67 11.72
C ARG A 260 3.66 -22.22 11.91
N PHE A 261 2.70 -21.40 12.33
CA PHE A 261 2.89 -19.94 12.32
C PHE A 261 2.48 -19.33 13.66
N PHE A 262 3.30 -18.41 14.15
CA PHE A 262 3.09 -17.70 15.40
C PHE A 262 3.06 -16.19 15.13
N LEU A 263 1.91 -15.56 15.37
CA LEU A 263 1.71 -14.14 15.17
C LEU A 263 1.35 -13.47 16.51
N SER A 264 2.09 -12.42 16.85
CA SER A 264 1.83 -11.61 18.03
C SER A 264 0.93 -10.43 17.67
N CYS A 265 -0.29 -10.40 18.22
CA CYS A 265 -1.21 -9.29 18.01
C CYS A 265 -0.78 -8.02 18.76
N ASP A 266 0.01 -8.16 19.83
CA ASP A 266 0.58 -7.00 20.54
C ASP A 266 1.52 -6.16 19.67
N SER A 267 2.23 -6.79 18.73
CA SER A 267 3.12 -6.08 17.79
C SER A 267 2.39 -5.56 16.55
N ASN A 268 1.11 -5.93 16.36
CA ASN A 268 0.30 -5.58 15.21
C ASN A 268 -1.04 -5.02 15.70
N PRO A 269 -1.10 -3.73 16.09
CA PRO A 269 -2.26 -3.13 16.75
C PRO A 269 -3.44 -2.84 15.82
N SER A 270 -3.36 -3.17 14.53
CA SER A 270 -4.44 -3.04 13.55
C SER A 270 -4.64 -4.33 12.76
N LEU A 271 -5.83 -4.51 12.19
CA LEU A 271 -6.14 -5.64 11.34
C LEU A 271 -5.26 -5.63 10.06
N ASP A 272 -5.04 -4.46 9.46
CA ASP A 272 -4.18 -4.31 8.27
C ASP A 272 -2.76 -4.80 8.53
N LEU A 273 -2.16 -4.40 9.66
CA LEU A 273 -0.83 -4.85 10.06
C LEU A 273 -0.80 -6.36 10.36
N LEU A 274 -1.86 -6.93 10.95
CA LEU A 274 -1.96 -8.36 11.18
C LEU A 274 -2.05 -9.15 9.86
N ILE A 275 -2.87 -8.69 8.92
CA ILE A 275 -3.01 -9.28 7.58
C ILE A 275 -1.66 -9.23 6.86
N TYR A 276 -0.97 -8.10 6.93
CA TYR A 276 0.34 -7.94 6.35
C TYR A 276 1.40 -8.86 6.98
N GLU A 277 1.41 -8.96 8.31
CA GLU A 277 2.29 -9.88 9.04
C GLU A 277 1.99 -11.34 8.64
N LEU A 278 0.72 -11.68 8.45
CA LEU A 278 0.28 -12.98 7.98
C LEU A 278 0.75 -13.25 6.53
N ALA A 279 0.60 -12.28 5.63
CA ALA A 279 1.13 -12.37 4.27
C ALA A 279 2.64 -12.62 4.26
N THR A 280 3.38 -11.84 5.05
CA THR A 280 4.83 -11.95 5.19
C THR A 280 5.23 -13.32 5.74
N THR A 281 4.50 -13.83 6.72
CA THR A 281 4.75 -15.12 7.36
C THR A 281 4.46 -16.32 6.44
N LEU A 282 3.46 -16.17 5.55
CA LEU A 282 3.06 -17.17 4.55
C LEU A 282 3.85 -17.06 3.23
N ASP A 283 4.82 -16.15 3.16
CA ASP A 283 5.59 -15.84 1.95
C ASP A 283 4.67 -15.50 0.75
N VAL A 284 3.62 -14.73 1.04
CA VAL A 284 2.71 -14.15 0.05
C VAL A 284 3.30 -12.81 -0.38
N THR A 285 3.81 -12.75 -1.60
CA THR A 285 4.21 -11.50 -2.23
C THR A 285 3.03 -10.93 -3.00
N GLY A 286 2.49 -9.81 -2.52
CA GLY A 286 1.40 -9.08 -3.16
C GLY A 286 1.48 -7.61 -2.78
N ASP A 287 0.73 -6.78 -3.50
CA ASP A 287 0.50 -5.41 -3.09
C ASP A 287 -0.26 -5.42 -1.74
N GLY A 288 0.41 -4.93 -0.69
CA GLY A 288 -0.02 -5.06 0.70
C GLY A 288 -1.36 -4.37 1.02
N LEU A 289 -1.78 -3.41 0.19
CA LEU A 289 -3.04 -2.67 0.32
C LEU A 289 -4.14 -3.18 -0.62
N SER A 290 -3.85 -4.15 -1.47
CA SER A 290 -4.85 -4.68 -2.38
C SER A 290 -5.91 -5.48 -1.63
N SER A 291 -7.18 -5.32 -1.99
CA SER A 291 -8.28 -6.20 -1.53
C SER A 291 -8.03 -7.68 -1.83
N GLN A 292 -7.06 -7.97 -2.70
CA GLN A 292 -6.66 -9.29 -3.14
C GLN A 292 -5.66 -9.97 -2.19
N LEU A 293 -4.96 -9.22 -1.34
CA LEU A 293 -3.97 -9.79 -0.41
C LEU A 293 -4.59 -10.89 0.47
N LEU A 294 -5.77 -10.64 1.01
CA LEU A 294 -6.54 -11.63 1.78
C LEU A 294 -6.87 -12.87 0.95
N GLN A 295 -7.23 -12.70 -0.32
CA GLN A 295 -7.53 -13.83 -1.20
C GLN A 295 -6.28 -14.67 -1.47
N PHE A 296 -5.12 -14.05 -1.66
CA PHE A 296 -3.85 -14.77 -1.80
C PHE A 296 -3.45 -15.50 -0.51
N ILE A 297 -3.62 -14.85 0.65
CA ILE A 297 -3.45 -15.49 1.96
C ILE A 297 -4.36 -16.72 2.05
N PHE A 298 -5.65 -16.58 1.78
CA PHE A 298 -6.62 -17.68 1.85
C PHE A 298 -6.29 -18.79 0.84
N PHE A 299 -5.86 -18.43 -0.36
CA PHE A 299 -5.39 -19.41 -1.35
C PHE A 299 -4.20 -20.20 -0.83
N ARG A 300 -3.20 -19.55 -0.22
CA ARG A 300 -2.06 -20.24 0.38
C ARG A 300 -2.46 -21.12 1.56
N LEU A 301 -3.34 -20.62 2.41
CA LEU A 301 -3.87 -21.38 3.54
C LEU A 301 -4.64 -22.63 3.07
N ARG A 302 -5.31 -22.60 1.91
CA ARG A 302 -6.02 -23.74 1.30
C ARG A 302 -5.09 -24.84 0.74
N GLN A 303 -3.81 -24.55 0.46
CA GLN A 303 -2.93 -25.49 -0.23
C GLN A 303 -2.45 -26.64 0.66
N ARG A 304 -2.20 -26.37 1.94
CA ARG A 304 -1.63 -27.34 2.88
C ARG A 304 -2.24 -27.17 4.27
N PRO A 305 -2.44 -28.27 5.02
CA PRO A 305 -2.81 -28.18 6.43
C PRO A 305 -1.80 -27.34 7.21
N CYS A 306 -2.26 -26.35 7.96
CA CYS A 306 -1.41 -25.49 8.76
C CYS A 306 -1.99 -25.23 10.16
N LEU A 307 -1.13 -24.82 11.08
CA LEU A 307 -1.50 -24.37 12.43
C LEU A 307 -1.16 -22.88 12.58
N LEU A 308 -2.20 -22.05 12.65
CA LEU A 308 -2.10 -20.61 12.89
C LEU A 308 -2.31 -20.29 14.38
N VAL A 309 -1.34 -19.60 14.98
CA VAL A 309 -1.42 -19.11 16.36
C VAL A 309 -1.51 -17.59 16.40
N PHE A 310 -2.62 -17.06 16.91
CA PHE A 310 -2.75 -15.64 17.25
C PHE A 310 -2.59 -15.43 18.76
N ASP A 311 -1.49 -14.80 19.16
CA ASP A 311 -1.19 -14.54 20.57
C ASP A 311 -1.62 -13.13 21.00
N ASN A 312 -2.22 -13.02 22.19
CA ASN A 312 -2.75 -11.80 22.80
C ASN A 312 -3.77 -11.07 21.90
N LEU A 313 -4.74 -11.82 21.36
CA LEU A 313 -5.74 -11.29 20.42
C LEU A 313 -6.62 -10.18 21.03
N GLU A 314 -6.65 -10.06 22.37
CA GLU A 314 -7.39 -9.01 23.09
C GLU A 314 -7.00 -7.60 22.62
N THR A 315 -5.74 -7.39 22.21
CA THR A 315 -5.26 -6.09 21.73
C THR A 315 -6.03 -5.59 20.50
N LEU A 316 -6.50 -6.51 19.66
CA LEU A 316 -7.31 -6.20 18.47
C LEU A 316 -8.82 -6.33 18.72
N TRP A 317 -9.23 -7.26 19.58
CA TRP A 317 -10.62 -7.66 19.76
C TRP A 317 -11.37 -6.91 20.87
N ASP A 318 -10.69 -6.44 21.91
CA ASP A 318 -11.32 -5.70 23.02
C ASP A 318 -11.94 -4.35 22.58
N PRO A 319 -11.32 -3.55 21.68
CA PRO A 319 -11.92 -2.29 21.24
C PRO A 319 -13.24 -2.50 20.48
N LEU A 320 -14.32 -1.86 20.95
CA LEU A 320 -15.66 -2.06 20.41
C LEU A 320 -15.82 -1.74 18.91
N HIS A 321 -15.03 -0.81 18.39
CA HIS A 321 -15.11 -0.36 16.99
C HIS A 321 -14.42 -1.34 16.02
N THR A 322 -13.45 -2.14 16.48
CA THR A 322 -12.74 -3.12 15.65
C THR A 322 -13.30 -4.53 15.78
N ARG A 323 -14.03 -4.82 16.87
CA ARG A 323 -14.52 -6.16 17.21
C ARG A 323 -15.22 -6.89 16.07
N SER A 324 -16.14 -6.22 15.36
CA SER A 324 -16.88 -6.82 14.24
C SER A 324 -15.99 -7.22 13.07
N ALA A 325 -14.99 -6.39 12.74
CA ALA A 325 -14.07 -6.66 11.64
C ALA A 325 -13.15 -7.85 11.96
N ILE A 326 -12.65 -7.92 13.21
CA ILE A 326 -11.84 -9.06 13.68
C ILE A 326 -12.67 -10.35 13.70
N GLU A 327 -13.91 -10.32 14.19
CA GLU A 327 -14.78 -11.51 14.19
C GLU A 327 -15.11 -12.00 12.77
N SER A 328 -15.33 -11.10 11.81
CA SER A 328 -15.49 -11.46 10.40
C SER A 328 -14.24 -12.13 9.84
N PHE A 329 -13.06 -11.53 10.07
CA PHE A 329 -11.77 -12.07 9.63
C PHE A 329 -11.49 -13.46 10.21
N LEU A 330 -11.73 -13.65 11.51
CA LEU A 330 -11.58 -14.97 12.15
C LEU A 330 -12.56 -15.98 11.58
N SER A 331 -13.81 -15.58 11.31
CA SER A 331 -14.82 -16.43 10.69
C SER A 331 -14.35 -16.92 9.32
N GLU A 332 -13.86 -16.01 8.47
CA GLU A 332 -13.32 -16.33 7.15
C GLU A 332 -12.12 -17.29 7.21
N ILE A 333 -11.15 -17.04 8.10
CA ILE A 333 -10.00 -17.93 8.29
C ILE A 333 -10.45 -19.31 8.81
N SER A 334 -11.37 -19.34 9.77
CA SER A 334 -11.89 -20.59 10.33
C SER A 334 -12.74 -21.38 9.34
N SER A 335 -13.25 -20.76 8.27
CA SER A 335 -13.98 -21.49 7.22
C SER A 335 -13.08 -22.32 6.29
N ILE A 336 -11.75 -22.12 6.35
CA ILE A 336 -10.80 -22.78 5.44
C ILE A 336 -10.44 -24.18 5.95
N PRO A 337 -10.82 -25.28 5.26
CA PRO A 337 -10.74 -26.65 5.82
C PRO A 337 -9.35 -27.11 6.27
N THR A 338 -8.29 -26.54 5.70
CA THR A 338 -6.89 -26.85 5.99
C THR A 338 -6.32 -26.05 7.17
N VAL A 339 -7.03 -25.05 7.69
CA VAL A 339 -6.54 -24.17 8.75
C VAL A 339 -6.96 -24.70 10.12
N ASN A 340 -5.98 -24.97 10.97
CA ASN A 340 -6.19 -25.17 12.40
C ASN A 340 -5.85 -23.88 13.13
N LEU A 341 -6.74 -23.43 14.01
CA LEU A 341 -6.63 -22.11 14.66
C LEU A 341 -6.44 -22.29 16.16
N LEU A 342 -5.41 -21.66 16.70
CA LEU A 342 -5.19 -21.56 18.14
C LEU A 342 -5.05 -20.09 18.52
N ILE A 343 -5.95 -19.58 19.35
CA ILE A 343 -5.85 -18.19 19.83
C ILE A 343 -5.54 -18.15 21.32
N THR A 344 -4.84 -17.10 21.76
CA THR A 344 -4.72 -16.78 23.18
C THR A 344 -5.41 -15.46 23.48
N LEU A 345 -6.18 -15.42 24.57
CA LEU A 345 -6.99 -14.26 24.96
C LEU A 345 -6.94 -14.03 26.47
N ARG A 346 -7.01 -12.77 26.87
CA ARG A 346 -7.43 -12.38 28.23
C ARG A 346 -8.95 -12.38 28.34
N GLY A 347 -9.45 -12.88 29.47
CA GLY A 347 -10.88 -12.88 29.77
C GLY A 347 -11.52 -14.28 29.69
N SER A 348 -12.85 -14.29 29.63
CA SER A 348 -13.70 -15.49 29.69
C SER A 348 -14.63 -15.64 28.49
N GLN A 349 -14.59 -14.70 27.55
CA GLN A 349 -15.43 -14.69 26.35
C GLN A 349 -14.63 -15.17 25.13
N HIS A 350 -15.33 -15.77 24.18
CA HIS A 350 -14.76 -16.21 22.91
C HIS A 350 -15.21 -15.24 21.81
N PRO A 351 -14.39 -15.00 20.77
CA PRO A 351 -14.82 -14.31 19.56
C PRO A 351 -16.01 -15.02 18.92
N ALA A 352 -17.01 -14.23 18.51
CA ALA A 352 -18.13 -14.74 17.73
C ALA A 352 -17.69 -15.07 16.28
N GLY A 353 -18.49 -15.86 15.57
CA GLY A 353 -18.25 -16.19 14.15
C GLY A 353 -17.29 -17.37 13.90
N VAL A 354 -16.66 -17.92 14.93
CA VAL A 354 -15.80 -19.12 14.84
C VAL A 354 -16.48 -20.33 15.48
N GLU A 355 -16.48 -21.47 14.77
CA GLU A 355 -16.93 -22.75 15.33
C GLU A 355 -15.84 -23.38 16.20
N TRP A 356 -15.87 -23.08 17.50
CA TRP A 356 -14.90 -23.60 18.46
C TRP A 356 -15.12 -25.10 18.72
N SER A 357 -14.15 -25.94 18.33
CA SER A 357 -14.25 -27.41 18.41
C SER A 357 -14.45 -27.91 19.84
N ARG A 358 -13.84 -27.23 20.82
CA ARG A 358 -14.07 -27.47 22.24
C ARG A 358 -13.80 -26.22 23.05
N LEU A 359 -14.75 -25.84 23.89
CA LEU A 359 -14.56 -24.76 24.86
C LEU A 359 -13.66 -25.24 26.00
N LEU A 360 -12.40 -24.83 25.97
CA LEU A 360 -11.43 -25.11 27.01
C LEU A 360 -11.74 -24.22 28.23
N PRO A 361 -11.70 -24.76 29.46
CA PRO A 361 -11.82 -23.91 30.65
C PRO A 361 -10.63 -22.94 30.72
N PRO A 362 -10.82 -21.72 31.25
CA PRO A 362 -9.71 -20.79 31.45
C PRO A 362 -8.57 -21.43 32.25
N LEU A 363 -7.33 -21.15 31.84
CA LEU A 363 -6.15 -21.70 32.50
C LEU A 363 -6.13 -21.31 33.97
N LYS A 364 -6.10 -22.31 34.83
CA LYS A 364 -5.94 -22.15 36.28
C LYS A 364 -4.47 -21.90 36.63
N PRO A 365 -4.13 -21.29 37.77
CA PRO A 365 -2.74 -21.22 38.22
C PRO A 365 -2.08 -22.59 38.38
N LEU A 366 -0.74 -22.61 38.49
CA LEU A 366 -0.01 -23.87 38.62
C LEU A 366 -0.36 -24.58 39.92
N GLU A 367 -0.31 -25.91 39.88
CA GLU A 367 -0.31 -26.68 41.12
C GLU A 367 0.91 -26.31 41.97
N LEU A 368 0.72 -26.28 43.29
CA LEU A 368 1.77 -25.89 44.23
C LEU A 368 3.07 -26.69 44.05
N ARG A 369 2.98 -27.98 43.72
CA ARG A 369 4.14 -28.83 43.46
C ARG A 369 4.93 -28.37 42.24
N SER A 370 4.23 -28.03 41.16
CA SER A 370 4.81 -27.54 39.90
C SER A 370 5.39 -26.13 40.04
N ALA A 371 4.71 -25.25 40.78
CA ALA A 371 5.20 -23.92 41.12
C ALA A 371 6.48 -23.98 41.99
N ARG A 372 6.55 -24.89 42.96
CA ARG A 372 7.77 -25.17 43.74
C ARG A 372 8.91 -25.67 42.87
N ALA A 373 8.63 -26.63 41.98
CA ALA A 373 9.64 -27.13 41.05
C ALA A 373 10.21 -26.03 40.14
N LEU A 374 9.33 -25.15 39.62
CA LEU A 374 9.73 -23.96 38.86
C LEU A 374 10.61 -23.02 39.70
N PHE A 375 10.19 -22.70 40.91
CA PHE A 375 10.92 -21.81 41.81
C PHE A 375 12.30 -22.37 42.20
N SER A 376 12.37 -23.63 42.63
CA SER A 376 13.62 -24.27 43.07
C SER A 376 14.60 -24.44 41.90
N LYS A 377 14.11 -24.72 40.69
CA LYS A 377 14.98 -24.85 39.51
C LYS A 377 15.63 -23.53 39.10
N ILE A 378 14.90 -22.42 39.22
CA ILE A 378 15.41 -21.08 38.89
C ILE A 378 16.30 -20.56 40.04
N SER A 379 15.82 -20.61 41.28
CA SER A 379 16.52 -20.04 42.45
C SER A 379 17.71 -20.88 42.92
N ARG A 380 17.73 -22.19 42.61
CA ARG A 380 18.67 -23.20 43.13
C ARG A 380 18.73 -23.27 44.67
N LYS A 381 17.68 -22.81 45.36
CA LYS A 381 17.57 -22.81 46.83
C LYS A 381 16.74 -23.99 47.35
N PRO A 382 17.00 -24.46 48.58
CA PRO A 382 16.23 -25.52 49.21
C PRO A 382 14.76 -25.09 49.39
N ASP A 383 13.90 -26.10 49.41
CA ASP A 383 12.46 -25.94 49.42
C ASP A 383 11.94 -25.85 50.86
N ASP A 384 12.08 -24.65 51.45
CA ASP A 384 11.76 -24.35 52.85
C ASP A 384 10.29 -23.89 53.04
N SER A 385 9.79 -23.88 54.28
CA SER A 385 8.42 -23.44 54.63
C SER A 385 8.07 -22.07 54.06
N CYS A 386 9.00 -21.11 54.16
CA CYS A 386 8.82 -19.74 53.68
C CYS A 386 8.64 -19.65 52.16
N VAL A 387 9.30 -20.54 51.39
CA VAL A 387 9.15 -20.62 49.93
C VAL A 387 7.73 -21.06 49.57
N VAL A 388 7.18 -22.02 50.32
CA VAL A 388 5.81 -22.52 50.12
C VAL A 388 4.78 -21.41 50.39
N ASP A 389 4.97 -20.64 51.46
CA ASP A 389 4.06 -19.54 51.81
C ASP A 389 4.16 -18.38 50.81
N LEU A 390 5.37 -18.06 50.34
CA LEU A 390 5.61 -17.08 49.27
C LEU A 390 4.91 -17.48 47.97
N ILE A 391 5.05 -18.73 47.53
CA ILE A 391 4.43 -19.23 46.29
C ILE A 391 2.89 -19.22 46.40
N LYS A 392 2.34 -19.57 47.55
CA LYS A 392 0.88 -19.49 47.79
C LYS A 392 0.39 -18.05 47.76
N ALA A 393 1.15 -17.10 48.29
CA ALA A 393 0.76 -15.69 48.34
C ALA A 393 0.70 -15.01 46.97
N ILE A 394 1.39 -15.56 45.96
CA ILE A 394 1.34 -15.11 44.57
C ILE A 394 0.40 -15.97 43.69
N ASP A 395 -0.52 -16.68 44.33
CA ASP A 395 -1.53 -17.55 43.71
C ASP A 395 -0.95 -18.59 42.75
N CYS A 396 0.32 -18.98 42.90
CA CYS A 396 1.01 -19.90 41.97
C CYS A 396 0.97 -19.45 40.49
N VAL A 397 0.87 -18.15 40.20
CA VAL A 397 0.91 -17.62 38.82
C VAL A 397 2.32 -17.79 38.25
N PRO A 398 2.53 -18.50 37.13
CA PRO A 398 3.87 -18.82 36.61
C PRO A 398 4.79 -17.61 36.44
N LEU A 399 4.28 -16.49 35.89
CA LEU A 399 5.08 -15.28 35.71
C LEU A 399 5.52 -14.69 37.05
N ALA A 400 4.62 -14.60 38.02
CA ALA A 400 4.94 -14.12 39.37
C ALA A 400 5.97 -15.02 40.06
N VAL A 401 5.81 -16.35 39.95
CA VAL A 401 6.74 -17.34 40.50
C VAL A 401 8.12 -17.17 39.86
N THR A 402 8.16 -16.97 38.54
CA THR A 402 9.40 -16.77 37.78
C THR A 402 10.12 -15.50 38.21
N LEU A 403 9.39 -14.37 38.36
CA LEU A 403 9.96 -13.10 38.81
C LEU A 403 10.57 -13.24 40.22
N LEU A 404 9.82 -13.81 41.17
CA LEU A 404 10.31 -14.00 42.54
C LEU A 404 11.47 -15.00 42.62
N ALA A 405 11.45 -16.07 41.81
CA ALA A 405 12.53 -17.05 41.79
C ALA A 405 13.86 -16.45 41.31
N HIS A 406 13.83 -15.54 40.33
CA HIS A 406 15.03 -14.82 39.87
C HIS A 406 15.55 -13.82 40.91
N LEU A 407 14.67 -13.22 41.71
CA LEU A 407 15.07 -12.42 42.88
C LEU A 407 15.70 -13.30 43.96
N ALA A 408 15.16 -14.50 44.20
CA ALA A 408 15.71 -15.45 45.16
C ALA A 408 17.02 -16.09 44.69
N ALA A 409 17.29 -16.14 43.38
CA ALA A 409 18.53 -16.69 42.82
C ALA A 409 19.80 -15.87 43.19
N VAL A 410 19.66 -14.66 43.74
CA VAL A 410 20.80 -13.88 44.23
C VAL A 410 21.38 -14.55 45.48
N HIS A 411 22.70 -14.76 45.50
CA HIS A 411 23.38 -15.50 46.58
C HIS A 411 23.03 -14.98 47.99
N ASP A 412 22.88 -13.67 48.18
CA ASP A 412 22.67 -13.04 49.50
C ASP A 412 21.20 -12.89 49.93
N VAL A 413 20.22 -13.29 49.14
CA VAL A 413 18.78 -13.08 49.43
C VAL A 413 18.14 -14.34 49.99
N THR A 414 17.84 -14.44 51.28
CA THR A 414 17.14 -15.62 51.82
C THR A 414 15.64 -15.60 51.49
N PRO A 415 14.98 -16.77 51.38
CA PRO A 415 13.52 -16.85 51.22
C PRO A 415 12.74 -16.08 52.30
N GLU A 416 13.24 -16.04 53.53
CA GLU A 416 12.67 -15.30 54.67
C GLU A 416 12.70 -13.79 54.41
N SER A 417 13.84 -13.26 53.97
CA SER A 417 13.98 -11.84 53.64
C SER A 417 13.09 -11.42 52.47
N LEU A 418 12.90 -12.31 51.49
CA LEU A 418 12.01 -12.06 50.36
C LEU A 418 10.52 -12.08 50.78
N TRP A 419 10.15 -12.95 51.72
CA TRP A 419 8.82 -13.02 52.32
C TRP A 419 8.49 -11.77 53.14
N GLU A 420 9.43 -11.26 53.95
CA GLU A 420 9.26 -10.01 54.69
C GLU A 420 9.03 -8.82 53.74
N ARG A 421 9.86 -8.69 52.71
CA ARG A 421 9.71 -7.65 51.67
C ARG A 421 8.38 -7.75 50.93
N TRP A 422 7.90 -8.98 50.69
CA TRP A 422 6.59 -9.21 50.07
C TRP A 422 5.45 -8.67 50.94
N ILE A 423 5.49 -8.92 52.25
CA ILE A 423 4.48 -8.44 53.20
C ILE A 423 4.51 -6.91 53.28
N GLU A 424 5.70 -6.31 53.34
CA GLU A 424 5.86 -4.85 53.39
C GLU A 424 5.22 -4.16 52.17
N GLU A 425 5.56 -4.59 50.95
CA GLU A 425 5.01 -4.02 49.71
C GLU A 425 3.49 -4.23 49.59
N LYS A 426 3.00 -5.41 49.99
CA LYS A 426 1.55 -5.70 49.98
C LYS A 426 0.79 -4.85 51.00
N THR A 427 1.38 -4.55 52.15
CA THR A 427 0.78 -3.68 53.17
C THR A 427 0.71 -2.23 52.67
N MET A 428 1.78 -1.74 52.01
CA MET A 428 1.78 -0.41 51.39
C MET A 428 0.73 -0.23 50.29
N MET A 429 0.40 -1.29 49.53
CA MET A 429 -0.67 -1.25 48.52
C MET A 429 -2.06 -1.04 49.15
N ILE A 430 -2.33 -1.76 50.24
CA ILE A 430 -3.60 -1.69 50.96
C ILE A 430 -3.80 -0.30 51.58
N GLU A 431 -2.73 0.30 52.10
CA GLU A 431 -2.75 1.66 52.66
C GLU A 431 -2.98 2.76 51.61
N ARG A 432 -2.61 2.53 50.34
CA ARG A 432 -2.78 3.47 49.22
C ARG A 432 -4.13 3.33 48.49
N GLY A 433 -4.99 2.41 48.92
CA GLY A 433 -6.30 2.18 48.29
C GLY A 433 -6.24 1.50 46.92
N GLU A 434 -5.12 0.84 46.58
CA GLU A 434 -4.99 0.05 45.36
C GLU A 434 -5.73 -1.29 45.52
N ASP A 435 -6.37 -1.77 44.44
CA ASP A 435 -7.34 -2.87 44.46
C ASP A 435 -6.73 -4.19 44.97
N ARG A 436 -7.53 -5.00 45.68
CA ARG A 436 -7.10 -6.25 46.35
C ARG A 436 -6.64 -7.39 45.40
N LEU A 437 -6.65 -7.19 44.08
CA LEU A 437 -6.67 -8.24 43.07
C LEU A 437 -5.40 -8.43 42.22
N ALA A 438 -4.27 -7.79 42.50
CA ALA A 438 -3.09 -7.93 41.62
C ALA A 438 -1.80 -8.38 42.33
N ASN A 439 -1.78 -9.63 42.84
CA ASN A 439 -0.54 -10.25 43.34
C ASN A 439 0.57 -10.33 42.25
N LEU A 440 0.20 -10.33 40.96
CA LEU A 440 1.16 -10.20 39.85
C LEU A 440 1.83 -8.82 39.82
N ASP A 441 1.06 -7.75 40.02
CA ASP A 441 1.57 -6.37 40.05
C ASP A 441 2.52 -6.16 41.23
N THR A 442 2.20 -6.76 42.39
CA THR A 442 3.11 -6.78 43.55
C THR A 442 4.43 -7.47 43.22
N SER A 443 4.38 -8.57 42.46
CA SER A 443 5.59 -9.31 42.03
C SER A 443 6.42 -8.49 41.04
N ILE A 444 5.78 -7.76 40.11
CA ILE A 444 6.46 -6.83 39.21
C ILE A 444 7.12 -5.71 40.02
N ARG A 445 6.39 -5.08 40.95
CA ARG A 445 6.89 -4.02 41.83
C ARG A 445 8.10 -4.47 42.66
N LEU A 446 8.06 -5.66 43.24
CA LEU A 446 9.19 -6.23 43.98
C LEU A 446 10.44 -6.43 43.12
N SER A 447 10.26 -6.83 41.86
CA SER A 447 11.35 -6.93 40.90
C SER A 447 11.93 -5.56 40.55
N LEU A 448 11.08 -4.55 40.35
CA LEU A 448 11.50 -3.16 40.11
C LEU A 448 12.21 -2.54 41.33
N ASN A 449 11.80 -2.89 42.55
CA ASN A 449 12.39 -2.42 43.80
C ASN A 449 13.55 -3.30 44.31
N SER A 450 14.06 -4.22 43.48
CA SER A 450 15.17 -5.10 43.84
C SER A 450 16.48 -4.31 44.09
N PRO A 451 17.40 -4.83 44.93
CA PRO A 451 18.71 -4.20 45.13
C PRO A 451 19.47 -3.96 43.82
N ARG A 452 19.38 -4.90 42.86
CA ARG A 452 19.98 -4.78 41.53
C ARG A 452 19.45 -3.58 40.75
N MET A 453 18.12 -3.40 40.74
CA MET A 453 17.48 -2.24 40.10
C MET A 453 17.85 -0.94 40.82
N LYS A 454 17.92 -0.94 42.16
CA LYS A 454 18.35 0.23 42.95
C LYS A 454 19.82 0.62 42.70
N HIS A 455 20.68 -0.36 42.42
CA HIS A 455 22.09 -0.15 42.09
C HIS A 455 22.32 0.27 40.62
N ASP A 456 21.30 0.19 39.79
CA ASP A 456 21.35 0.64 38.40
C ASP A 456 20.19 1.60 38.08
N PRO A 457 20.37 2.90 38.37
CA PRO A 457 19.30 3.89 38.19
C PRO A 457 18.85 4.03 36.72
N ASN A 458 19.62 3.50 35.76
CA ASN A 458 19.35 3.55 34.33
C ASN A 458 18.38 2.46 33.85
N ALA A 459 18.19 1.40 34.63
CA ALA A 459 17.41 0.23 34.22
C ALA A 459 15.90 0.53 34.04
N LEU A 460 15.29 1.23 35.00
CA LEU A 460 13.86 1.57 34.94
C LEU A 460 13.53 2.59 33.82
N PRO A 461 14.28 3.69 33.63
CA PRO A 461 14.10 4.57 32.49
C PRO A 461 14.21 3.84 31.15
N PHE A 462 15.19 2.94 30.99
CA PHE A 462 15.35 2.18 29.76
C PHE A 462 14.23 1.15 29.53
N LEU A 463 13.75 0.50 30.59
CA LEU A 463 12.58 -0.39 30.52
C LEU A 463 11.33 0.37 30.07
N SER A 464 11.19 1.62 30.52
CA SER A 464 10.08 2.50 30.14
C SER A 464 10.14 2.86 28.65
N ILE A 465 11.34 3.05 28.08
CA ILE A 465 11.52 3.27 26.62
C ILE A 465 11.08 2.03 25.83
N ILE A 466 11.54 0.83 26.20
CA ILE A 466 11.17 -0.40 25.48
C ILE A 466 9.65 -0.65 25.60
N ALA A 467 9.02 -0.30 26.73
CA ALA A 467 7.59 -0.45 26.93
C ALA A 467 6.73 0.37 25.95
N LEU A 468 7.26 1.49 25.43
CA LEU A 468 6.57 2.29 24.42
C LEU A 468 6.46 1.56 23.07
N LEU A 469 7.37 0.63 22.78
CA LEU A 469 7.49 -0.03 21.48
C LEU A 469 6.72 -1.36 21.47
N PRO A 470 5.54 -1.46 20.81
CA PRO A 470 4.74 -2.69 20.77
C PRO A 470 5.47 -3.86 20.08
N GLY A 471 6.32 -3.57 19.09
CA GLY A 471 7.18 -4.54 18.41
C GLY A 471 8.41 -4.95 19.22
N GLY A 472 8.69 -4.28 20.34
CA GLY A 472 9.98 -4.32 21.02
C GLY A 472 11.02 -3.42 20.33
N MET A 473 12.24 -3.44 20.86
CA MET A 473 13.35 -2.62 20.35
C MET A 473 14.27 -3.48 19.48
N SER A 474 14.30 -3.19 18.17
CA SER A 474 15.19 -3.86 17.23
C SER A 474 16.67 -3.54 17.52
N HIS A 475 17.57 -4.30 16.92
CA HIS A 475 19.02 -4.07 17.04
C HIS A 475 19.44 -2.68 16.52
N ASP A 476 18.81 -2.20 15.45
CA ASP A 476 19.15 -0.90 14.86
C ASP A 476 18.64 0.26 15.71
N THR A 477 17.43 0.13 16.27
CA THR A 477 16.90 1.08 17.27
C THR A 477 17.74 1.05 18.54
N PHE A 478 18.19 -0.13 18.98
CA PHE A 478 19.11 -0.29 20.11
C PHE A 478 20.45 0.41 19.86
N ARG A 479 21.06 0.25 18.68
CA ARG A 479 22.32 0.92 18.32
C ARG A 479 22.18 2.43 18.29
N ALA A 480 21.09 2.94 17.74
CA ALA A 480 20.79 4.37 17.77
C ALA A 480 20.65 4.86 19.21
N CYS A 481 19.96 4.10 20.07
CA CYS A 481 19.89 4.42 21.49
C CYS A 481 21.28 4.40 22.16
N ASP A 482 22.08 3.34 22.01
CA ASP A 482 23.41 3.17 22.64
C ASP A 482 24.40 4.28 22.22
N ALA A 483 24.31 4.74 20.97
CA ALA A 483 25.16 5.80 20.44
C ALA A 483 24.79 7.19 20.96
N HIS A 484 23.50 7.47 21.19
CA HIS A 484 23.00 8.84 21.36
C HIS A 484 22.34 9.14 22.73
N LEU A 485 22.03 8.11 23.53
CA LEU A 485 21.63 8.22 24.95
C LEU A 485 22.74 8.01 26.01
N PRO A 486 24.05 7.74 25.73
CA PRO A 486 24.97 7.25 26.75
C PRO A 486 25.33 8.26 27.85
N GLU A 487 25.09 9.56 27.65
CA GLU A 487 25.23 10.59 28.70
C GLU A 487 24.06 10.59 29.72
N ILE A 488 22.96 9.88 29.42
CA ILE A 488 21.74 9.83 30.24
C ILE A 488 21.50 8.42 30.80
N ILE A 489 21.73 7.38 29.99
CA ILE A 489 21.46 5.97 30.35
C ILE A 489 22.61 5.09 29.85
N ASN A 490 23.29 4.36 30.74
CA ASN A 490 24.19 3.29 30.32
C ASN A 490 23.36 2.06 29.89
N ILE A 491 23.06 1.99 28.59
CA ILE A 491 22.12 1.02 28.02
C ILE A 491 22.60 -0.43 28.16
N LYS A 492 23.89 -0.71 27.94
CA LYS A 492 24.44 -2.08 28.09
C LYS A 492 24.32 -2.59 29.52
N ARG A 493 24.59 -1.71 30.50
CA ARG A 493 24.41 -2.04 31.92
C ARG A 493 22.93 -2.23 32.25
N ALA A 494 22.06 -1.33 31.79
CA ALA A 494 20.62 -1.42 31.98
C ALA A 494 20.03 -2.72 31.42
N VAL A 495 20.39 -3.10 30.18
CA VAL A 495 19.99 -4.38 29.57
C VAL A 495 20.42 -5.57 30.41
N ASN A 496 21.67 -5.58 30.89
CA ASN A 496 22.15 -6.66 31.75
C ASN A 496 21.34 -6.75 33.05
N THR A 497 21.08 -5.62 33.70
CA THR A 497 20.26 -5.55 34.92
C THR A 497 18.82 -6.04 34.66
N LEU A 498 18.20 -5.59 33.56
CA LEU A 498 16.83 -5.97 33.22
C LEU A 498 16.71 -7.46 32.85
N ARG A 499 17.71 -8.03 32.13
CA ARG A 499 17.79 -9.47 31.83
C ARG A 499 17.95 -10.30 33.11
N GLN A 500 18.79 -9.86 34.04
CA GLN A 500 18.99 -10.54 35.32
C GLN A 500 17.74 -10.55 36.21
N ASN A 501 16.83 -9.59 36.03
CA ASN A 501 15.52 -9.54 36.69
C ASN A 501 14.39 -10.13 35.84
N THR A 502 14.69 -10.68 34.66
CA THR A 502 13.71 -11.26 33.70
C THR A 502 12.58 -10.31 33.29
N LEU A 503 12.86 -9.00 33.27
CA LEU A 503 11.91 -7.97 32.85
C LEU A 503 11.89 -7.78 31.33
N ILE A 504 13.00 -8.14 30.67
CA ILE A 504 13.13 -8.16 29.20
C ILE A 504 13.68 -9.52 28.75
N TYR A 505 13.35 -9.89 27.51
CA TYR A 505 13.94 -11.04 26.82
C TYR A 505 14.35 -10.65 25.40
N GLU A 506 15.22 -11.45 24.78
CA GLU A 506 15.64 -11.29 23.40
C GLU A 506 15.01 -12.41 22.57
N ASP A 507 14.33 -12.05 21.48
CA ASP A 507 13.74 -13.03 20.57
C ASP A 507 14.79 -13.55 19.55
N PRO A 508 14.46 -14.55 18.71
CA PRO A 508 15.41 -15.06 17.71
C PRO A 508 15.86 -14.02 16.67
N SER A 509 15.12 -12.92 16.51
CA SER A 509 15.48 -11.80 15.63
C SER A 509 16.43 -10.79 16.28
N ARG A 510 16.86 -11.04 17.53
CA ARG A 510 17.66 -10.13 18.38
C ARG A 510 16.94 -8.85 18.78
N THR A 511 15.61 -8.88 18.77
CA THR A 511 14.76 -7.78 19.23
C THR A 511 14.54 -7.91 20.73
N LEU A 512 14.77 -6.83 21.48
CA LEU A 512 14.50 -6.77 22.91
C LEU A 512 13.00 -6.57 23.15
N ARG A 513 12.36 -7.49 23.86
CA ARG A 513 10.92 -7.48 24.12
C ARG A 513 10.60 -7.51 25.62
N ILE A 514 9.42 -7.00 25.95
CA ILE A 514 8.83 -7.05 27.29
C ILE A 514 7.58 -7.93 27.21
N LEU A 515 7.37 -8.78 28.22
CA LEU A 515 6.13 -9.55 28.32
C LEU A 515 4.94 -8.61 28.50
N SER A 516 3.86 -8.87 27.78
CA SER A 516 2.66 -8.01 27.75
C SER A 516 2.14 -7.56 29.12
N PRO A 517 2.05 -8.40 30.18
CA PRO A 517 1.64 -7.94 31.51
C PRO A 517 2.61 -6.91 32.13
N ILE A 518 3.92 -7.11 31.95
CA ILE A 518 4.95 -6.18 32.44
C ILE A 518 4.88 -4.87 31.66
N ARG A 519 4.71 -4.93 30.33
CA ARG A 519 4.57 -3.74 29.48
C ARG A 519 3.39 -2.87 29.93
N HIS A 520 2.22 -3.47 30.12
CA HIS A 520 1.03 -2.75 30.59
C HIS A 520 1.25 -2.12 31.98
N TYR A 521 1.86 -2.85 32.91
CA TYR A 521 2.18 -2.31 34.25
C TYR A 521 3.13 -1.10 34.16
N ILE A 522 4.19 -1.18 33.34
CA ILE A 522 5.14 -0.08 33.17
C ILE A 522 4.47 1.14 32.53
N LEU A 523 3.68 0.95 31.47
CA LEU A 523 2.96 2.06 30.82
C LEU A 523 1.96 2.75 31.77
N ALA A 524 1.35 2.01 32.70
CA ALA A 524 0.39 2.55 33.67
C ALA A 524 1.04 3.24 34.88
N HIS A 525 2.12 2.68 35.42
CA HIS A 525 2.69 3.12 36.71
C HIS A 525 4.04 3.83 36.61
N HIS A 526 4.79 3.62 35.53
CA HIS A 526 6.13 4.17 35.33
C HIS A 526 6.28 4.73 33.91
N PRO A 527 5.55 5.81 33.56
CA PRO A 527 5.69 6.44 32.26
C PRO A 527 7.12 6.94 32.07
N ALA A 528 7.64 6.79 30.85
CA ALA A 528 8.96 7.29 30.49
C ALA A 528 9.04 8.81 30.67
N THR A 529 10.24 9.31 30.99
CA THR A 529 10.46 10.74 31.25
C THR A 529 10.32 11.54 29.96
N GLU A 530 9.95 12.82 30.07
CA GLU A 530 9.73 13.70 28.92
C GLU A 530 10.93 13.71 27.94
N LEU A 531 12.16 13.76 28.46
CA LEU A 531 13.38 13.72 27.64
C LEU A 531 13.54 12.41 26.88
N THR A 532 13.26 11.26 27.52
CA THR A 532 13.37 9.95 26.86
C THR A 532 12.24 9.69 25.86
N ASN A 533 11.03 10.17 26.14
CA ASN A 533 9.91 10.13 25.21
C ASN A 533 10.21 10.97 23.97
N ALA A 534 10.67 12.20 24.16
CA ALA A 534 10.97 13.08 23.05
C ALA A 534 12.10 12.54 22.16
N PHE A 535 13.12 11.88 22.72
CA PHE A 535 14.16 11.21 21.93
C PHE A 535 13.60 10.09 21.05
N ILE A 536 12.82 9.17 21.64
CA ILE A 536 12.32 8.01 20.90
C ILE A 536 11.24 8.43 19.89
N GLU A 537 10.37 9.38 20.25
CA GLU A 537 9.42 10.00 19.33
C GLU A 537 10.15 10.64 18.14
N GLU A 538 11.20 11.42 18.38
CA GLU A 538 11.97 12.05 17.31
C GLU A 538 12.63 11.02 16.39
N TYR A 539 13.20 9.96 16.94
CA TYR A 539 13.78 8.89 16.14
C TYR A 539 12.78 8.26 15.16
N PHE A 540 11.59 7.89 15.63
CA PHE A 540 10.57 7.26 14.79
C PHE A 540 9.87 8.24 13.83
N VAL A 541 9.74 9.52 14.21
CA VAL A 541 9.28 10.58 13.30
C VAL A 541 10.26 10.77 12.15
N GLN A 542 11.57 10.80 12.43
CA GLN A 542 12.60 10.88 11.39
C GLN A 542 12.63 9.65 10.48
N LEU A 543 12.34 8.46 11.03
CA LEU A 543 12.14 7.26 10.21
C LEU A 543 10.92 7.42 9.30
N ALA A 544 9.79 7.91 9.80
CA ALA A 544 8.58 8.11 8.99
C ALA A 544 8.80 9.08 7.81
N PHE A 545 9.63 10.12 7.97
CA PHE A 545 10.02 11.02 6.89
C PHE A 545 10.81 10.35 5.76
N LEU A 546 11.41 9.18 6.00
CA LEU A 546 12.01 8.38 4.93
C LEU A 546 10.98 7.68 4.05
N GLY A 547 9.69 7.75 4.38
CA GLY A 547 8.63 7.07 3.63
C GLY A 547 8.56 7.43 2.14
N GLY A 548 8.95 8.65 1.80
CA GLY A 548 9.05 9.11 0.41
C GLY A 548 10.36 8.75 -0.31
N ASP A 549 11.31 8.07 0.36
CA ASP A 549 12.56 7.61 -0.28
C ASP A 549 12.40 6.15 -0.74
N HIS A 550 12.43 5.92 -2.05
CA HIS A 550 12.15 4.61 -2.66
C HIS A 550 13.34 3.62 -2.63
N VAL A 551 14.33 3.86 -1.77
CA VAL A 551 15.52 3.01 -1.66
C VAL A 551 15.17 1.70 -0.94
N ALA A 552 15.58 0.57 -1.52
CA ALA A 552 15.28 -0.77 -0.99
C ALA A 552 15.70 -0.98 0.50
N SER A 553 16.82 -0.39 0.93
CA SER A 553 17.27 -0.46 2.33
C SER A 553 16.37 0.32 3.29
N VAL A 554 15.82 1.45 2.85
CA VAL A 554 14.82 2.23 3.58
C VAL A 554 13.53 1.43 3.72
N HIS A 555 13.03 0.86 2.61
CA HIS A 555 11.81 0.08 2.62
C HIS A 555 11.87 -1.14 3.56
N SER A 556 12.99 -1.86 3.55
CA SER A 556 13.22 -3.03 4.42
C SER A 556 13.17 -2.65 5.92
N ARG A 557 13.74 -1.49 6.25
CA ARG A 557 13.76 -0.98 7.62
C ARG A 557 12.39 -0.48 8.08
N LEU A 558 11.72 0.35 7.26
CA LEU A 558 10.37 0.83 7.54
C LEU A 558 9.40 -0.34 7.70
N ARG A 559 9.52 -1.36 6.85
CA ARG A 559 8.75 -2.61 6.93
C ARG A 559 8.90 -3.31 8.28
N HIS A 560 10.12 -3.39 8.81
CA HIS A 560 10.36 -4.07 10.09
C HIS A 560 9.86 -3.28 11.30
N GLU A 561 9.87 -1.95 11.20
CA GLU A 561 9.52 -1.02 12.29
C GLU A 561 8.11 -0.44 12.17
N ILE A 562 7.31 -0.82 11.18
CA ILE A 562 6.03 -0.15 10.84
C ILE A 562 5.08 -0.02 12.04
N GLY A 563 4.88 -1.08 12.82
CA GLY A 563 4.02 -1.05 14.01
C GLY A 563 4.56 -0.15 15.13
N ASN A 564 5.89 -0.03 15.25
CA ASN A 564 6.52 0.92 16.17
C ASN A 564 6.38 2.37 15.66
N ILE A 565 6.57 2.60 14.35
CA ILE A 565 6.42 3.91 13.73
C ILE A 565 4.99 4.42 13.93
N GLU A 566 3.96 3.63 13.56
CA GLU A 566 2.56 4.05 13.68
C GLU A 566 2.16 4.40 15.12
N GLU A 567 2.53 3.56 16.10
CA GLU A 567 2.26 3.84 17.51
C GLU A 567 2.96 5.12 17.97
N MET A 568 4.23 5.33 17.59
CA MET A 568 4.97 6.54 17.97
C MET A 568 4.43 7.80 17.30
N LEU A 569 3.98 7.73 16.05
CA LEU A 569 3.33 8.85 15.36
C LEU A 569 2.00 9.22 16.01
N VAL A 570 1.15 8.24 16.31
CA VAL A 570 -0.12 8.47 17.02
C VAL A 570 0.12 9.06 18.41
N ARG A 571 1.20 8.65 19.08
CA ARG A 571 1.61 9.19 20.38
C ARG A 571 2.16 10.61 20.27
N ALA A 572 2.93 10.91 19.23
CA ALA A 572 3.46 12.24 18.95
C ALA A 572 2.35 13.28 18.71
N LEU A 573 1.17 12.88 18.18
CA LEU A 573 -0.01 13.75 18.12
C LEU A 573 -0.50 14.20 19.51
N ARG A 574 -0.23 13.44 20.57
CA ARG A 574 -0.70 13.75 21.93
C ARG A 574 0.38 14.39 22.81
N SER A 575 1.62 14.52 22.33
CA SER A 575 2.74 15.05 23.10
C SER A 575 2.82 16.58 23.05
N LEU A 576 3.83 17.17 23.67
CA LEU A 576 4.08 18.63 23.65
C LEU A 576 4.63 19.12 22.29
N ARG A 577 4.80 18.21 21.31
CA ARG A 577 5.26 18.51 19.96
C ARG A 577 4.23 19.36 19.19
N PRO A 578 4.67 20.28 18.30
CA PRO A 578 3.76 20.93 17.36
C PRO A 578 2.99 19.89 16.53
N ALA A 579 1.66 19.99 16.53
CA ALA A 579 0.80 19.05 15.80
C ALA A 579 1.14 18.98 14.31
N GLU A 580 1.54 20.10 13.71
CA GLU A 580 1.94 20.18 12.30
C GLU A 580 3.04 19.18 11.94
N GLU A 581 4.12 19.12 12.73
CA GLU A 581 5.26 18.23 12.46
C GLU A 581 4.89 16.75 12.56
N ALA A 582 4.09 16.38 13.57
CA ALA A 582 3.62 15.00 13.72
C ALA A 582 2.71 14.59 12.54
N VAL A 583 1.83 15.49 12.10
CA VAL A 583 0.94 15.26 10.97
C VAL A 583 1.73 15.16 9.66
N THR A 584 2.74 16.00 9.46
CA THR A 584 3.61 15.90 8.27
C THR A 584 4.33 14.55 8.20
N ALA A 585 4.80 14.03 9.33
CA ALA A 585 5.42 12.71 9.39
C ALA A 585 4.42 11.58 9.08
N ILE A 586 3.17 11.73 9.51
CA ILE A 586 2.07 10.80 9.17
C ILE A 586 1.78 10.82 7.67
N LEU A 587 1.76 11.99 7.05
CA LEU A 587 1.56 12.11 5.60
C LEU A 587 2.73 11.48 4.81
N ALA A 588 3.98 11.65 5.28
CA ALA A 588 5.14 10.98 4.68
C ALA A 588 5.09 9.45 4.83
N LEU A 589 4.58 8.94 5.96
CA LEU A 589 4.34 7.50 6.12
C LEU A 589 3.20 7.02 5.20
N ALA A 590 2.16 7.83 4.99
CA ALA A 590 1.05 7.48 4.11
C ALA A 590 1.50 7.28 2.65
N GLU A 591 2.49 8.06 2.18
CA GLU A 591 3.15 7.83 0.90
C GLU A 591 3.78 6.44 0.81
N TYR A 592 4.58 6.07 1.81
CA TYR A 592 5.16 4.74 1.92
C TYR A 592 4.08 3.66 1.90
N THR A 593 3.03 3.84 2.70
CA THR A 593 1.92 2.89 2.79
C THR A 593 1.23 2.74 1.44
N TYR A 594 0.88 3.83 0.76
CA TYR A 594 0.24 3.80 -0.56
C TYR A 594 1.09 3.05 -1.59
N VAL A 595 2.39 3.33 -1.66
CA VAL A 595 3.30 2.76 -2.67
C VAL A 595 3.61 1.29 -2.39
N THR A 596 3.89 0.95 -1.13
CA THR A 596 4.35 -0.40 -0.77
C THR A 596 3.23 -1.35 -0.39
N GLY A 597 2.08 -0.81 -0.03
CA GLY A 597 1.00 -1.56 0.58
C GLY A 597 1.17 -1.82 2.09
N VAL A 598 2.23 -1.28 2.72
CA VAL A 598 2.61 -1.63 4.10
C VAL A 598 2.23 -0.51 5.07
N GLY A 599 1.33 -0.80 6.00
CA GLY A 599 0.85 0.13 7.02
C GLY A 599 -0.67 0.11 7.16
N SER A 600 -1.22 1.02 7.96
CA SER A 600 -2.64 1.17 8.19
C SER A 600 -3.13 2.61 7.99
N CYS A 601 -4.45 2.79 7.88
CA CYS A 601 -5.08 4.10 7.82
C CYS A 601 -5.13 4.82 9.18
N ILE A 602 -4.83 4.12 10.29
CA ILE A 602 -5.03 4.61 11.66
C ILE A 602 -4.27 5.92 11.94
N PRO A 603 -2.99 6.10 11.58
CA PRO A 603 -2.30 7.36 11.83
C PRO A 603 -3.00 8.56 11.20
N LEU A 604 -3.51 8.42 9.96
CA LEU A 604 -4.26 9.47 9.26
C LEU A 604 -5.60 9.77 9.95
N GLU A 605 -6.37 8.73 10.31
CA GLU A 605 -7.63 8.90 11.03
C GLU A 605 -7.44 9.65 12.35
N ARG A 606 -6.40 9.26 13.12
CA ARG A 606 -6.06 9.91 14.39
C ARG A 606 -5.58 11.35 14.20
N ALA A 607 -4.85 11.64 13.12
CA ALA A 607 -4.45 12.99 12.78
C ALA A 607 -5.66 13.88 12.48
N VAL A 608 -6.59 13.41 11.64
CA VAL A 608 -7.84 14.13 11.31
C VAL A 608 -8.65 14.43 12.58
N ASP A 609 -8.89 13.42 13.42
CA ASP A 609 -9.62 13.57 14.68
C ASP A 609 -8.94 14.54 15.65
N HIS A 610 -7.62 14.50 15.72
CA HIS A 610 -6.84 15.33 16.62
C HIS A 610 -6.88 16.80 16.18
N ILE A 611 -6.71 17.07 14.88
CA ILE A 611 -6.78 18.42 14.34
C ILE A 611 -8.20 18.99 14.51
N ALA A 612 -9.25 18.21 14.23
CA ALA A 612 -10.63 18.64 14.42
C ALA A 612 -10.87 19.14 15.85
N LYS A 613 -10.39 18.41 16.86
CA LYS A 613 -10.48 18.81 18.28
C LYS A 613 -9.72 20.10 18.60
N ILE A 614 -8.55 20.32 17.98
CA ILE A 614 -7.78 21.56 18.17
C ILE A 614 -8.53 22.75 17.54
N VAL A 615 -9.07 22.56 16.34
CA VAL A 615 -9.79 23.61 15.62
C VAL A 615 -11.08 24.00 16.36
N ASP A 616 -11.82 23.03 16.90
CA ASP A 616 -13.03 23.28 17.69
C ASP A 616 -12.76 23.99 19.03
N SER A 617 -11.55 23.87 19.58
CA SER A 617 -11.20 24.40 20.90
C SER A 617 -10.52 25.78 20.90
N LYS A 618 -10.06 26.28 19.75
CA LYS A 618 -9.36 27.58 19.66
C LYS A 618 -10.18 28.66 18.92
N PRO A 619 -10.29 29.90 19.45
CA PRO A 619 -10.79 31.02 18.67
C PRO A 619 -9.82 31.38 17.52
N LYS A 620 -10.39 31.74 16.37
CA LYS A 620 -9.76 31.96 15.06
C LYS A 620 -8.70 33.08 15.04
N THR A 621 -7.54 32.91 15.66
CA THR A 621 -6.36 33.78 15.39
C THR A 621 -5.05 33.08 15.73
N GLN A 622 -4.50 32.33 14.78
CA GLN A 622 -3.06 32.09 14.72
C GLN A 622 -2.64 32.01 13.25
N LYS A 623 -1.69 32.87 12.88
CA LYS A 623 -1.02 32.88 11.59
C LYS A 623 0.23 32.01 11.72
N SER A 624 0.43 31.09 10.79
CA SER A 624 1.64 30.29 10.66
C SER A 624 2.15 30.41 9.22
N THR A 625 3.45 30.20 9.06
CA THR A 625 4.18 30.27 7.80
C THR A 625 4.29 28.89 7.18
N ARG A 626 3.77 28.75 5.97
CA ARG A 626 3.82 27.56 5.10
C ARG A 626 5.23 27.00 4.98
N LYS A 627 5.42 25.71 5.28
CA LYS A 627 6.51 24.91 4.72
C LYS A 627 5.96 24.11 3.55
N SER A 628 6.69 24.08 2.45
CA SER A 628 6.35 23.31 1.25
C SER A 628 6.17 21.84 1.61
N PHE A 629 4.97 21.31 1.39
CA PHE A 629 4.68 19.89 1.52
C PHE A 629 4.53 19.29 0.12
N ARG A 630 4.93 18.03 -0.06
CA ARG A 630 4.68 17.34 -1.32
C ARG A 630 3.31 16.66 -1.26
N ARG A 631 2.37 17.07 -2.10
CA ARG A 631 1.01 16.54 -2.12
C ARG A 631 0.95 15.22 -2.85
N LEU A 632 0.28 14.24 -2.25
CA LEU A 632 0.20 12.90 -2.81
C LEU A 632 -0.81 12.86 -3.96
N PHE A 633 -0.35 12.56 -5.18
CA PHE A 633 -1.16 12.30 -6.37
C PHE A 633 -0.99 10.85 -6.79
N LEU A 634 -2.06 10.05 -6.74
CA LEU A 634 -2.04 8.65 -7.21
C LEU A 634 -0.85 7.82 -6.68
N GLY A 635 -0.30 8.18 -5.52
CA GLY A 635 0.90 7.57 -4.93
C GLY A 635 2.24 8.22 -5.22
N ARG A 636 2.27 9.43 -5.77
CA ARG A 636 3.48 10.20 -6.00
C ARG A 636 3.33 11.64 -5.55
N ALA A 637 4.35 12.10 -4.88
CA ALA A 637 4.45 13.42 -4.31
C ALA A 637 4.62 14.52 -5.40
N ALA A 638 3.56 15.25 -5.73
CA ALA A 638 3.63 16.54 -6.45
C ALA A 638 4.29 17.59 -5.53
N LYS A 639 5.24 18.36 -6.06
CA LYS A 639 5.88 19.45 -5.30
C LYS A 639 5.07 20.72 -5.40
N ASP A 640 4.86 21.37 -4.26
CA ASP A 640 4.19 22.65 -4.15
C ASP A 640 5.21 23.79 -4.37
N ASP A 641 5.47 24.13 -5.64
CA ASP A 641 6.42 25.18 -6.02
C ASP A 641 5.74 26.55 -6.11
N SER A 642 5.32 27.12 -4.97
CA SER A 642 5.36 28.58 -4.79
C SER A 642 5.06 29.02 -3.34
N PRO A 643 5.93 29.84 -2.71
CA PRO A 643 5.49 30.73 -1.65
C PRO A 643 4.71 31.88 -2.30
N ASN A 644 3.39 31.76 -2.39
CA ASN A 644 2.54 32.87 -2.80
C ASN A 644 2.61 33.96 -1.71
N GLU A 645 3.28 35.08 -1.99
CA GLU A 645 3.48 36.22 -1.06
C GLU A 645 2.17 36.91 -0.61
N ASN A 646 1.01 36.47 -1.10
CA ASN A 646 -0.30 37.05 -0.81
C ASN A 646 -1.20 36.20 0.09
N ASP A 647 -0.69 35.12 0.70
CA ASP A 647 -1.54 34.21 1.46
C ASP A 647 -2.06 34.84 2.77
N LYS A 648 -3.38 35.03 2.84
CA LYS A 648 -4.05 35.61 4.00
C LYS A 648 -4.16 34.54 5.09
N GLY A 649 -3.12 34.47 5.91
CA GLY A 649 -2.94 33.49 6.98
C GLY A 649 -4.20 33.16 7.81
N GLY A 650 -4.54 31.87 7.81
CA GLY A 650 -5.50 31.23 8.69
C GLY A 650 -5.21 29.73 8.86
N SER A 651 -4.54 29.37 9.97
CA SER A 651 -4.25 28.02 10.51
C SER A 651 -3.97 26.88 9.52
N ASP A 652 -2.68 26.66 9.22
CA ASP A 652 -2.09 25.54 8.46
C ASP A 652 -2.66 24.16 8.81
N LEU A 653 -3.14 23.99 10.05
CA LEU A 653 -3.79 22.76 10.53
C LEU A 653 -4.98 22.30 9.68
N LEU A 654 -5.81 23.21 9.17
CA LEU A 654 -6.98 22.81 8.36
C LEU A 654 -6.60 22.32 6.97
N ILE A 655 -5.50 22.85 6.40
CA ILE A 655 -4.92 22.33 5.16
C ILE A 655 -4.34 20.94 5.42
N LEU A 656 -3.57 20.77 6.50
CA LEU A 656 -3.06 19.45 6.89
C LEU A 656 -4.17 18.42 7.17
N GLN A 657 -5.29 18.85 7.74
CA GLN A 657 -6.46 17.99 7.92
C GLN A 657 -7.04 17.54 6.57
N ALA A 658 -7.12 18.46 5.61
CA ALA A 658 -7.57 18.17 4.26
C ALA A 658 -6.60 17.25 3.50
N ASP A 659 -5.29 17.50 3.58
CA ASP A 659 -4.25 16.62 3.04
C ASP A 659 -4.36 15.20 3.64
N CYS A 660 -4.61 15.08 4.96
CA CYS A 660 -4.82 13.77 5.59
C CYS A 660 -6.08 13.06 5.06
N LEU A 661 -7.17 13.79 4.84
CA LEU A 661 -8.40 13.25 4.26
C LEU A 661 -8.17 12.79 2.81
N GLY A 662 -7.43 13.56 2.01
CA GLY A 662 -7.03 13.18 0.65
C GLY A 662 -6.20 11.89 0.64
N CYS A 663 -5.13 11.81 1.45
CA CYS A 663 -4.33 10.59 1.58
C CYS A 663 -5.16 9.40 2.08
N LEU A 664 -6.08 9.61 3.02
CA LEU A 664 -7.00 8.56 3.49
C LEU A 664 -7.91 8.07 2.35
N GLY A 665 -8.47 8.98 1.55
CA GLY A 665 -9.26 8.64 0.37
C GLY A 665 -8.47 7.81 -0.64
N GLN A 666 -7.19 8.11 -0.83
CA GLN A 666 -6.31 7.35 -1.71
C GLN A 666 -6.06 5.92 -1.21
N LEU A 667 -5.76 5.75 0.09
CA LEU A 667 -5.60 4.42 0.69
C LEU A 667 -6.90 3.61 0.62
N LEU A 668 -8.05 4.23 0.92
CA LEU A 668 -9.37 3.58 0.80
C LEU A 668 -9.68 3.18 -0.63
N SER A 669 -9.33 4.00 -1.62
CA SER A 669 -9.47 3.68 -3.04
C SER A 669 -8.65 2.45 -3.44
N ARG A 670 -7.39 2.35 -2.96
CA ARG A 670 -6.55 1.15 -3.17
C ARG A 670 -7.12 -0.11 -2.51
N GLN A 671 -7.73 0.04 -1.33
CA GLN A 671 -8.40 -1.03 -0.62
C GLN A 671 -9.74 -1.43 -1.27
N GLY A 672 -10.23 -0.67 -2.25
CA GLY A 672 -11.50 -0.91 -2.96
C GLY A 672 -12.73 -0.28 -2.28
N HIS A 673 -12.54 0.52 -1.24
CA HIS A 673 -13.61 1.23 -0.53
C HIS A 673 -13.94 2.57 -1.22
N TYR A 674 -14.43 2.51 -2.47
CA TYR A 674 -14.61 3.69 -3.31
C TYR A 674 -15.63 4.71 -2.79
N ASP A 675 -16.73 4.28 -2.18
CA ASP A 675 -17.72 5.20 -1.62
C ASP A 675 -17.16 5.99 -0.44
N GLN A 676 -16.41 5.32 0.44
CA GLN A 676 -15.72 5.97 1.55
C GLN A 676 -14.59 6.88 1.04
N ALA A 677 -13.85 6.44 0.01
CA ALA A 677 -12.82 7.25 -0.62
C ALA A 677 -13.40 8.55 -1.21
N LYS A 678 -14.52 8.46 -1.92
CA LYS A 678 -15.26 9.61 -2.45
C LYS A 678 -15.67 10.57 -1.34
N GLU A 679 -16.26 10.05 -0.25
CA GLU A 679 -16.61 10.88 0.92
C GLU A 679 -15.38 11.62 1.48
N LYS A 680 -14.23 10.96 1.59
CA LYS A 680 -13.01 11.61 2.10
C LYS A 680 -12.45 12.66 1.14
N PHE A 681 -12.48 12.42 -0.17
CA PHE A 681 -12.09 13.43 -1.16
C PHE A 681 -13.04 14.63 -1.20
N ASP A 682 -14.34 14.41 -1.08
CA ASP A 682 -15.32 15.50 -1.02
C ASP A 682 -15.10 16.39 0.22
N LEU A 683 -14.81 15.78 1.38
CA LEU A 683 -14.47 16.50 2.61
C LEU A 683 -13.13 17.25 2.50
N ALA A 684 -12.10 16.64 1.90
CA ALA A 684 -10.82 17.29 1.64
C ALA A 684 -10.99 18.51 0.73
N LEU A 685 -11.75 18.34 -0.37
CA LEU A 685 -12.04 19.40 -1.33
C LEU A 685 -12.77 20.57 -0.67
N GLU A 686 -13.74 20.30 0.21
CA GLU A 686 -14.45 21.34 0.95
C GLU A 686 -13.47 22.15 1.81
N LEU A 687 -12.59 21.49 2.56
CA LEU A 687 -11.64 22.15 3.44
C LEU A 687 -10.58 22.96 2.65
N HIS A 688 -10.01 22.40 1.58
CA HIS A 688 -9.07 23.13 0.71
C HIS A 688 -9.75 24.33 0.04
N THR A 689 -11.02 24.19 -0.38
CA THR A 689 -11.82 25.30 -0.94
C THR A 689 -12.05 26.41 0.09
N GLN A 690 -12.43 26.06 1.32
CA GLN A 690 -12.62 27.04 2.41
C GLN A 690 -11.34 27.83 2.71
N ARG A 691 -10.17 27.24 2.47
CA ARG A 691 -8.85 27.84 2.70
C ARG A 691 -8.26 28.54 1.48
N GLY A 692 -8.86 28.40 0.30
CA GLY A 692 -8.34 28.96 -0.94
C GLY A 692 -7.08 28.27 -1.46
N ASP A 693 -6.86 27.02 -1.03
CA ASP A 693 -5.70 26.24 -1.41
C ASP A 693 -5.95 25.55 -2.76
N LEU A 694 -5.41 26.14 -3.83
CA LEU A 694 -5.73 25.74 -5.21
C LEU A 694 -5.13 24.40 -5.59
N VAL A 695 -3.90 24.10 -5.15
CA VAL A 695 -3.23 22.83 -5.48
C VAL A 695 -3.92 21.67 -4.74
N GLY A 696 -4.34 21.86 -3.49
CA GLY A 696 -5.08 20.85 -2.73
C GLY A 696 -6.45 20.57 -3.35
N GLN A 697 -7.19 21.63 -3.71
CA GLN A 697 -8.45 21.50 -4.46
C GLN A 697 -8.27 20.72 -5.77
N ALA A 698 -7.22 21.04 -6.53
CA ALA A 698 -6.93 20.37 -7.78
C ALA A 698 -6.60 18.88 -7.56
N ALA A 699 -5.83 18.55 -6.52
CA ALA A 699 -5.53 17.17 -6.13
C ALA A 699 -6.78 16.36 -5.78
N ASP A 700 -7.68 16.94 -4.99
CA ASP A 700 -8.92 16.26 -4.62
C ASP A 700 -9.83 16.06 -5.84
N LEU A 701 -9.93 17.05 -6.72
CA LEU A 701 -10.67 16.95 -7.98
C LEU A 701 -10.08 15.88 -8.91
N HIS A 702 -8.76 15.80 -9.02
CA HIS A 702 -8.08 14.74 -9.78
C HIS A 702 -8.46 13.36 -9.25
N ASN A 703 -8.31 13.16 -7.93
CA ASN A 703 -8.62 11.89 -7.29
C ASN A 703 -10.11 11.51 -7.44
N LEU A 704 -11.02 12.50 -7.34
CA LEU A 704 -12.44 12.30 -7.65
C LEU A 704 -12.64 11.92 -9.11
N GLY A 705 -11.96 12.57 -10.05
CA GLY A 705 -12.00 12.24 -11.48
C GLY A 705 -11.63 10.78 -11.75
N CYS A 706 -10.64 10.24 -11.03
CA CYS A 706 -10.28 8.83 -11.10
C CYS A 706 -11.36 7.87 -10.58
N LEU A 707 -12.31 8.34 -9.75
CA LEU A 707 -13.40 7.53 -9.18
C LEU A 707 -14.71 7.61 -9.95
N LEU A 708 -14.98 8.68 -10.69
CA LEU A 708 -16.29 8.95 -11.29
C LEU A 708 -16.48 8.35 -12.71
N THR A 709 -17.67 8.54 -13.26
CA THR A 709 -18.03 8.19 -14.65
C THR A 709 -17.27 9.05 -15.66
N LEU A 710 -17.20 8.65 -16.94
CA LEU A 710 -16.39 9.36 -17.95
C LEU A 710 -16.79 10.84 -18.13
N ASP A 711 -18.08 11.17 -18.07
CA ASP A 711 -18.55 12.56 -18.19
C ASP A 711 -18.13 13.41 -17.00
N GLU A 712 -18.41 12.92 -15.80
CA GLU A 712 -18.06 13.60 -14.56
C GLU A 712 -16.53 13.72 -14.41
N ALA A 713 -15.79 12.66 -14.76
CA ALA A 713 -14.33 12.64 -14.71
C ALA A 713 -13.70 13.71 -15.61
N SER A 714 -14.21 13.89 -16.84
CA SER A 714 -13.75 14.94 -17.76
C SER A 714 -13.85 16.33 -17.14
N GLU A 715 -14.98 16.64 -16.49
CA GLU A 715 -15.19 17.92 -15.81
C GLU A 715 -14.24 18.11 -14.63
N LYS A 716 -14.02 17.06 -13.84
CA LYS A 716 -13.10 17.10 -12.69
C LYS A 716 -11.66 17.29 -13.09
N PHE A 717 -11.16 16.53 -14.09
CA PHE A 717 -9.79 16.70 -14.59
C PHE A 717 -9.58 18.07 -15.25
N ALA A 718 -10.54 18.57 -16.02
CA ALA A 718 -10.44 19.90 -16.61
C ALA A 718 -10.42 21.01 -15.55
N SER A 719 -11.21 20.84 -14.48
CA SER A 719 -11.22 21.79 -13.35
C SER A 719 -9.91 21.74 -12.56
N ALA A 720 -9.39 20.54 -12.28
CA ALA A 720 -8.10 20.34 -11.62
C ALA A 720 -6.95 20.96 -12.44
N SER A 721 -6.91 20.69 -13.75
CA SER A 721 -5.87 21.20 -14.64
C SER A 721 -5.82 22.73 -14.65
N LYS A 722 -6.99 23.38 -14.68
CA LYS A 722 -7.08 24.84 -14.60
C LYS A 722 -6.61 25.40 -13.26
N LEU A 723 -6.89 24.71 -12.16
CA LEU A 723 -6.45 25.12 -10.84
C LEU A 723 -4.92 24.98 -10.69
N HIS A 724 -4.34 23.87 -11.17
CA HIS A 724 -2.88 23.70 -11.21
C HIS A 724 -2.21 24.72 -12.13
N GLU A 725 -2.79 25.03 -13.28
CA GLU A 725 -2.29 26.09 -14.18
C GLU A 725 -2.24 27.45 -13.46
N VAL A 726 -3.31 27.83 -12.76
CA VAL A 726 -3.36 29.07 -11.96
C VAL A 726 -2.37 29.04 -10.81
N ALA A 727 -2.14 27.87 -10.20
CA ALA A 727 -1.18 27.69 -9.11
C ALA A 727 0.28 27.62 -9.59
N GLY A 728 0.53 27.42 -10.88
CA GLY A 728 1.86 27.20 -11.45
C GLY A 728 2.41 25.77 -11.25
N ASP A 729 1.59 24.82 -10.79
CA ASP A 729 1.98 23.42 -10.59
C ASP A 729 1.94 22.67 -11.93
N ARG A 730 3.11 22.56 -12.57
CA ARG A 730 3.25 21.89 -13.87
C ARG A 730 3.10 20.37 -13.75
N THR A 731 3.53 19.78 -12.64
CA THR A 731 3.45 18.33 -12.42
C THR A 731 2.01 17.90 -12.24
N GLY A 732 1.27 18.55 -11.33
CA GLY A 732 -0.15 18.33 -11.15
C GLY A 732 -0.94 18.53 -12.45
N MET A 733 -0.63 19.60 -13.20
CA MET A 733 -1.25 19.86 -14.50
C MET A 733 -1.02 18.71 -15.50
N ALA A 734 0.20 18.18 -15.61
CA ALA A 734 0.51 17.07 -16.52
C ALA A 734 -0.25 15.78 -16.14
N TYR A 735 -0.40 15.50 -14.84
CA TYR A 735 -1.20 14.38 -14.36
C TYR A 735 -2.69 14.53 -14.66
N ASP A 736 -3.27 15.73 -14.47
CA ASP A 736 -4.66 15.99 -14.85
C ASP A 736 -4.90 15.82 -16.34
N MET A 737 -3.94 16.30 -17.15
CA MET A 737 -3.96 16.08 -18.60
C MET A 737 -3.93 14.60 -18.92
N MET A 738 -3.11 13.79 -18.26
CA MET A 738 -3.13 12.34 -18.46
C MET A 738 -4.47 11.71 -18.07
N GLY A 739 -5.09 12.15 -16.96
CA GLY A 739 -6.44 11.71 -16.57
C GLY A 739 -7.48 12.02 -17.66
N LEU A 740 -7.46 13.23 -18.20
CA LEU A 740 -8.32 13.63 -19.31
C LEU A 740 -8.00 12.86 -20.61
N GLY A 741 -6.73 12.62 -20.89
CA GLY A 741 -6.28 11.80 -22.02
C GLY A 741 -6.83 10.38 -21.94
N GLN A 742 -6.90 9.80 -20.73
CA GLN A 742 -7.48 8.48 -20.51
C GLN A 742 -8.98 8.46 -20.79
N VAL A 743 -9.71 9.51 -20.38
CA VAL A 743 -11.13 9.68 -20.73
C VAL A 743 -11.30 9.73 -22.25
N TYR A 744 -10.46 10.49 -22.97
CA TYR A 744 -10.51 10.53 -24.43
C TYR A 744 -10.17 9.18 -25.06
N LEU A 745 -9.19 8.45 -24.54
CA LEU A 745 -8.83 7.13 -25.02
C LEU A 745 -9.98 6.13 -24.84
N GLN A 746 -10.63 6.12 -23.66
CA GLN A 746 -11.78 5.25 -23.38
C GLN A 746 -13.00 5.60 -24.26
N ARG A 747 -13.17 6.87 -24.62
CA ARG A 747 -14.18 7.33 -25.60
C ARG A 747 -13.75 7.14 -27.06
N TYR A 748 -12.60 6.52 -27.29
CA TYR A 748 -12.00 6.32 -28.61
C TYR A 748 -11.79 7.63 -29.40
N GLN A 749 -11.64 8.76 -28.71
CA GLN A 749 -11.27 10.06 -29.29
C GLN A 749 -9.75 10.15 -29.45
N LEU A 750 -9.18 9.23 -30.22
CA LEU A 750 -7.74 9.00 -30.36
C LEU A 750 -6.92 10.25 -30.74
N PRO A 751 -7.38 11.15 -31.64
CA PRO A 751 -6.66 12.39 -31.93
C PRO A 751 -6.49 13.30 -30.71
N ARG A 752 -7.54 13.44 -29.90
CA ARG A 752 -7.50 14.27 -28.69
C ARG A 752 -6.66 13.60 -27.60
N ALA A 753 -6.77 12.29 -27.44
CA ALA A 753 -5.93 11.53 -26.52
C ALA A 753 -4.44 11.69 -26.87
N GLN A 754 -4.07 11.57 -28.15
CA GLN A 754 -2.69 11.75 -28.60
C GLN A 754 -2.19 13.16 -28.28
N GLU A 755 -2.97 14.19 -28.61
CA GLU A 755 -2.59 15.60 -28.37
C GLU A 755 -2.36 15.89 -26.88
N ILE A 756 -3.26 15.40 -26.03
CA ILE A 756 -3.20 15.62 -24.58
C ILE A 756 -2.04 14.85 -23.96
N PHE A 757 -1.85 13.56 -24.28
CA PHE A 757 -0.72 12.78 -23.76
C PHE A 757 0.63 13.30 -24.26
N ALA A 758 0.73 13.71 -25.53
CA ALA A 758 1.95 14.33 -26.05
C ALA A 758 2.26 15.68 -25.39
N SER A 759 1.23 16.44 -25.02
CA SER A 759 1.41 17.70 -24.30
C SER A 759 1.83 17.48 -22.85
N ALA A 760 1.25 16.49 -22.16
CA ALA A 760 1.71 16.08 -20.82
C ALA A 760 3.16 15.57 -20.85
N LEU A 761 3.52 14.74 -21.84
CA LEU A 761 4.89 14.27 -22.04
C LEU A 761 5.87 15.43 -22.25
N ARG A 762 5.48 16.45 -23.02
CA ARG A 762 6.30 17.66 -23.23
C ARG A 762 6.52 18.42 -21.93
N ILE A 763 5.50 18.53 -21.08
CA ILE A 763 5.65 19.16 -19.76
C ILE A 763 6.69 18.42 -18.93
N PHE A 764 6.67 17.08 -18.90
CA PHE A 764 7.69 16.28 -18.22
C PHE A 764 9.07 16.36 -18.87
N ASP A 765 9.18 16.42 -20.20
CA ASP A 765 10.46 16.59 -20.91
C ASP A 765 11.10 17.97 -20.68
N GLU A 766 10.29 19.00 -20.45
CA GLU A 766 10.73 20.36 -20.14
C GLU A 766 11.14 20.54 -18.66
N MET A 767 10.85 19.56 -17.80
CA MET A 767 11.36 19.52 -16.42
C MET A 767 12.83 19.12 -16.40
N GLY A 768 13.62 19.67 -15.48
CA GLY A 768 15.02 19.30 -15.32
C GLY A 768 15.61 19.71 -13.97
N GLY A 769 16.75 19.12 -13.63
CA GLY A 769 17.38 19.34 -12.32
C GLY A 769 16.61 18.64 -11.20
N ASP A 770 16.36 19.35 -10.11
CA ASP A 770 15.64 18.78 -8.96
C ASP A 770 14.15 18.53 -9.23
N ASP A 771 13.60 19.04 -10.35
CA ASP A 771 12.17 18.99 -10.70
C ASP A 771 11.81 17.86 -11.67
N GLU A 772 12.74 16.95 -11.95
CA GLU A 772 12.51 15.80 -12.80
C GLU A 772 11.52 14.80 -12.16
N ASP A 773 10.45 14.45 -12.88
CA ASP A 773 9.54 13.34 -12.56
C ASP A 773 9.67 12.25 -13.63
N PRO A 774 10.68 11.36 -13.51
CA PRO A 774 10.92 10.34 -14.52
C PRO A 774 9.74 9.37 -14.62
N THR A 775 9.01 9.18 -13.52
CA THR A 775 7.96 8.17 -13.49
C THR A 775 6.65 8.69 -14.05
N GLY A 776 6.30 9.97 -13.85
CA GLY A 776 5.22 10.65 -14.58
C GLY A 776 5.46 10.62 -16.09
N ARG A 777 6.70 10.90 -16.51
CA ARG A 777 7.14 10.82 -17.92
C ARG A 777 6.95 9.42 -18.53
N ILE A 778 7.37 8.37 -17.83
CA ILE A 778 7.19 6.97 -18.26
C ILE A 778 5.71 6.63 -18.42
N THR A 779 4.86 7.06 -17.47
CA THR A 779 3.43 6.82 -17.56
C THR A 779 2.80 7.56 -18.75
N ALA A 780 3.22 8.80 -19.04
CA ALA A 780 2.80 9.53 -20.23
C ALA A 780 3.22 8.82 -21.54
N LEU A 781 4.44 8.28 -21.60
CA LEU A 781 4.91 7.48 -22.74
C LEU A 781 4.06 6.21 -22.95
N ASN A 782 3.74 5.48 -21.88
CA ASN A 782 2.90 4.29 -21.97
C ASN A 782 1.50 4.65 -22.47
N ASN A 783 0.87 5.68 -21.91
CA ASN A 783 -0.47 6.12 -22.32
C ASN A 783 -0.50 6.60 -23.79
N LEU A 784 0.54 7.32 -24.22
CA LEU A 784 0.71 7.69 -25.62
C LEU A 784 0.89 6.44 -26.49
N GLY A 785 1.73 5.48 -26.06
CA GLY A 785 1.92 4.20 -26.73
C GLY A 785 0.60 3.45 -26.94
N HIS A 786 -0.21 3.30 -25.88
CA HIS A 786 -1.52 2.67 -25.97
C HIS A 786 -2.46 3.40 -26.94
N THR A 787 -2.49 4.73 -26.89
CA THR A 787 -3.28 5.55 -27.82
C THR A 787 -2.86 5.32 -29.27
N LEU A 788 -1.55 5.30 -29.53
CA LEU A 788 -1.00 5.07 -30.86
C LEU A 788 -1.27 3.63 -31.35
N THR A 789 -1.23 2.64 -30.47
CA THR A 789 -1.62 1.26 -30.77
C THR A 789 -3.09 1.17 -31.14
N SER A 790 -4.00 1.77 -30.36
CA SER A 790 -5.42 1.83 -30.70
C SER A 790 -5.68 2.60 -31.99
N TRP A 791 -4.84 3.57 -32.33
CA TRP A 791 -4.89 4.33 -33.58
C TRP A 791 -4.17 3.68 -34.77
N ASN A 792 -3.65 2.47 -34.61
CA ASN A 792 -2.92 1.73 -35.65
C ASN A 792 -1.60 2.39 -36.10
N LYS A 793 -1.03 3.31 -35.31
CA LYS A 793 0.29 3.93 -35.52
C LYS A 793 1.39 3.14 -34.83
N PHE A 794 1.53 1.87 -35.21
CA PHE A 794 2.31 0.92 -34.43
C PHE A 794 3.81 1.25 -34.33
N GLY A 795 4.44 1.82 -35.36
CA GLY A 795 5.86 2.19 -35.31
C GLY A 795 6.16 3.27 -34.27
N GLU A 796 5.27 4.25 -34.13
CA GLU A 796 5.37 5.29 -33.09
C GLU A 796 5.08 4.69 -31.71
N ALA A 797 4.10 3.78 -31.60
CA ALA A 797 3.79 3.08 -30.36
C ALA A 797 4.98 2.22 -29.86
N GLU A 798 5.59 1.43 -30.75
CA GLU A 798 6.80 0.63 -30.46
C GLU A 798 7.92 1.53 -29.94
N THR A 799 8.08 2.73 -30.50
CA THR A 799 9.09 3.70 -30.04
C THR A 799 8.80 4.18 -28.62
N CYS A 800 7.54 4.53 -28.33
CA CYS A 800 7.12 4.98 -26.99
C CYS A 800 7.34 3.90 -25.92
N PHE A 801 6.91 2.66 -26.18
CA PHE A 801 7.08 1.56 -25.23
C PHE A 801 8.56 1.20 -25.00
N ASN A 802 9.39 1.20 -26.04
CA ASN A 802 10.83 0.95 -25.87
C ASN A 802 11.52 2.04 -25.04
N GLN A 803 11.15 3.31 -25.23
CA GLN A 803 11.65 4.40 -24.38
C GLN A 803 11.20 4.22 -22.92
N ALA A 804 9.95 3.87 -22.70
CA ALA A 804 9.43 3.60 -21.35
C ALA A 804 10.14 2.40 -20.69
N ILE A 805 10.41 1.31 -21.43
CA ILE A 805 11.17 0.15 -20.93
C ILE A 805 12.58 0.57 -20.49
N GLN A 806 13.30 1.31 -21.34
CA GLN A 806 14.67 1.75 -21.05
C GLN A 806 14.73 2.65 -19.81
N GLN A 807 13.74 3.53 -19.63
CA GLN A 807 13.67 4.40 -18.47
C GLN A 807 13.30 3.65 -17.20
N ASN A 808 12.33 2.74 -17.25
CA ASN A 808 12.02 1.86 -16.13
C ASN A 808 13.26 1.07 -15.67
N GLU A 809 14.09 0.59 -16.60
CA GLU A 809 15.37 -0.06 -16.27
C GLU A 809 16.34 0.86 -15.56
N SER A 810 16.44 2.13 -15.97
CA SER A 810 17.33 3.10 -15.32
C SER A 810 16.92 3.47 -13.89
N ILE A 811 15.62 3.49 -13.58
CA ILE A 811 15.10 3.79 -12.24
C ILE A 811 14.87 2.54 -11.38
N GLY A 812 14.99 1.34 -11.98
CA GLY A 812 14.75 0.07 -11.29
C GLY A 812 13.27 -0.28 -11.07
N ASP A 813 12.34 0.32 -11.82
CA ASP A 813 10.90 0.04 -11.71
C ASP A 813 10.53 -1.20 -12.53
N VAL A 814 10.50 -2.35 -11.84
CA VAL A 814 10.17 -3.65 -12.43
C VAL A 814 8.70 -3.73 -12.85
N VAL A 815 7.78 -3.11 -12.11
CA VAL A 815 6.34 -3.15 -12.39
C VAL A 815 6.03 -2.27 -13.61
N GLY A 816 6.57 -1.05 -13.63
CA GLY A 816 6.50 -0.15 -14.78
C GLY A 816 7.06 -0.80 -16.05
N LYS A 817 8.20 -1.48 -15.95
CA LYS A 817 8.79 -2.23 -17.07
C LYS A 817 7.85 -3.31 -17.60
N ALA A 818 7.25 -4.11 -16.72
CA ALA A 818 6.33 -5.17 -17.11
C ALA A 818 5.10 -4.61 -17.85
N ASN A 819 4.54 -3.48 -17.39
CA ASN A 819 3.41 -2.82 -18.05
C ASN A 819 3.79 -2.32 -19.45
N SER A 820 4.96 -1.71 -19.62
CA SER A 820 5.44 -1.28 -20.94
C SER A 820 5.69 -2.46 -21.89
N LEU A 821 6.20 -3.59 -21.38
CA LEU A 821 6.36 -4.83 -22.16
C LEU A 821 5.01 -5.41 -22.59
N CYS A 822 3.99 -5.35 -21.74
CA CYS A 822 2.63 -5.76 -22.07
C CYS A 822 2.06 -4.90 -23.21
N GLY A 823 2.20 -3.57 -23.15
CA GLY A 823 1.80 -2.66 -24.23
C GLY A 823 2.51 -2.94 -25.56
N LEU A 824 3.81 -3.23 -25.50
CA LEU A 824 4.59 -3.63 -26.68
C LEU A 824 4.12 -4.98 -27.25
N ALA A 825 3.85 -5.97 -26.38
CA ALA A 825 3.32 -7.27 -26.80
C ALA A 825 1.95 -7.14 -27.48
N SER A 826 1.06 -6.29 -26.96
CA SER A 826 -0.24 -5.99 -27.60
C SER A 826 -0.05 -5.35 -28.97
N THR A 827 0.95 -4.49 -29.13
CA THR A 827 1.28 -3.85 -30.41
C THR A 827 1.77 -4.89 -31.43
N PHE A 828 2.63 -5.82 -31.02
CA PHE A 828 3.07 -6.93 -31.87
C PHE A 828 1.95 -7.89 -32.23
N LEU A 829 1.02 -8.17 -31.32
CA LEU A 829 -0.15 -9.00 -31.60
C LEU A 829 -0.99 -8.44 -32.75
N LEU A 830 -1.30 -7.14 -32.72
CA LEU A 830 -2.11 -6.48 -33.76
C LEU A 830 -1.40 -6.37 -35.13
N ARG A 831 -0.06 -6.50 -35.15
CA ARG A 831 0.75 -6.59 -36.38
C ARG A 831 1.02 -8.01 -36.87
N SER A 832 0.36 -9.00 -36.28
CA SER A 832 0.58 -10.42 -36.57
C SER A 832 1.99 -10.95 -36.24
N ARG A 833 2.76 -10.25 -35.38
CA ARG A 833 4.11 -10.66 -34.92
C ARG A 833 4.01 -11.52 -33.65
N TRP A 834 3.31 -12.66 -33.73
CA TRP A 834 2.88 -13.42 -32.54
C TRP A 834 4.02 -14.00 -31.70
N LYS A 835 5.10 -14.46 -32.34
CA LYS A 835 6.28 -15.01 -31.61
C LYS A 835 6.94 -13.94 -30.74
N GLU A 836 7.01 -12.71 -31.24
CA GLU A 836 7.58 -11.58 -30.51
C GLU A 836 6.64 -11.10 -29.41
N ALA A 837 5.33 -11.06 -29.69
CA ALA A 837 4.31 -10.77 -28.68
C ALA A 837 4.38 -11.78 -27.52
N GLU A 838 4.47 -13.08 -27.81
CA GLU A 838 4.57 -14.14 -26.81
C GLU A 838 5.86 -14.03 -25.98
N ALA A 839 6.99 -13.74 -26.63
CA ALA A 839 8.26 -13.53 -25.92
C ALA A 839 8.16 -12.35 -24.95
N LYS A 840 7.56 -11.23 -25.38
CA LYS A 840 7.45 -10.02 -24.55
C LYS A 840 6.47 -10.17 -23.40
N ILE A 841 5.33 -10.84 -23.59
CA ILE A 841 4.40 -11.07 -22.49
C ILE A 841 4.97 -12.05 -21.47
N ARG A 842 5.70 -13.09 -21.90
CA ARG A 842 6.39 -14.02 -20.99
C ARG A 842 7.49 -13.31 -20.20
N GLU A 843 8.22 -12.37 -20.81
CA GLU A 843 9.18 -11.51 -20.12
C GLU A 843 8.48 -10.67 -19.03
N ALA A 844 7.36 -10.00 -19.36
CA ALA A 844 6.58 -9.23 -18.40
C ALA A 844 6.05 -10.07 -17.22
N MET A 845 5.56 -11.27 -17.50
CA MET A 845 5.09 -12.20 -16.47
C MET A 845 6.22 -12.66 -15.55
N GLN A 846 7.39 -13.01 -16.10
CA GLN A 846 8.56 -13.40 -15.31
C GLN A 846 9.04 -12.29 -14.36
N LEU A 847 8.98 -11.04 -14.81
CA LEU A 847 9.33 -9.88 -13.96
C LEU A 847 8.38 -9.69 -12.78
N ARG A 848 7.13 -10.19 -12.89
CA ARG A 848 6.12 -10.04 -11.86
C ARG A 848 5.91 -11.29 -11.02
N GLU A 849 6.55 -12.42 -11.31
CA GLU A 849 6.38 -13.65 -10.51
C GLU A 849 6.74 -13.42 -9.03
N PRO A 850 5.92 -13.94 -8.08
CA PRO A 850 4.75 -14.79 -8.27
C PRO A 850 3.40 -14.05 -8.40
N PHE A 851 3.41 -12.72 -8.58
CA PHE A 851 2.20 -11.97 -8.86
C PHE A 851 1.70 -12.26 -10.27
N LYS A 852 0.42 -12.67 -10.34
CA LYS A 852 -0.24 -13.06 -11.57
C LYS A 852 -1.24 -12.00 -11.98
N ASP A 853 -0.82 -11.15 -12.91
CA ASP A 853 -1.63 -10.06 -13.42
C ASP A 853 -2.68 -10.58 -14.43
N PRO A 854 -3.99 -10.39 -14.18
CA PRO A 854 -5.03 -10.79 -15.12
C PRO A 854 -4.81 -10.27 -16.54
N ASP A 855 -4.31 -9.04 -16.71
CA ASP A 855 -4.15 -8.43 -18.03
C ASP A 855 -3.01 -9.10 -18.82
N HIS A 856 -1.98 -9.61 -18.13
CA HIS A 856 -0.92 -10.39 -18.77
C HIS A 856 -1.44 -11.74 -19.28
N PHE A 857 -2.24 -12.43 -18.46
CA PHE A 857 -2.82 -13.73 -18.86
C PHE A 857 -3.89 -13.56 -19.95
N HIS A 858 -4.69 -12.49 -19.89
CA HIS A 858 -5.62 -12.11 -20.95
C HIS A 858 -4.89 -11.98 -22.30
N LEU A 859 -3.81 -11.19 -22.34
CA LEU A 859 -3.04 -10.98 -23.57
C LEU A 859 -2.39 -12.29 -24.04
N LEU A 860 -1.88 -13.12 -23.13
CA LEU A 860 -1.37 -14.45 -23.48
C LEU A 860 -2.46 -15.34 -24.09
N GLY A 861 -3.67 -15.35 -23.53
CA GLY A 861 -4.81 -16.07 -24.08
C GLY A 861 -5.16 -15.62 -25.50
N ARG A 862 -5.15 -14.29 -25.75
CA ARG A 862 -5.36 -13.73 -27.10
C ARG A 862 -4.27 -14.14 -28.08
N ILE A 863 -3.01 -14.14 -27.66
CA ILE A 863 -1.88 -14.60 -28.48
C ILE A 863 -2.05 -16.10 -28.82
N LYS A 864 -2.47 -16.93 -27.85
CA LYS A 864 -2.74 -18.36 -28.10
C LYS A 864 -3.90 -18.58 -29.07
N CYS A 865 -4.95 -17.76 -28.98
CA CYS A 865 -6.04 -17.77 -29.98
C CYS A 865 -5.52 -17.46 -31.38
N ALA A 866 -4.71 -16.40 -31.53
CA ALA A 866 -4.14 -16.02 -32.81
C ALA A 866 -3.21 -17.10 -33.39
N GLN A 867 -2.54 -17.87 -32.53
CA GLN A 867 -1.71 -19.03 -32.90
C GLN A 867 -2.52 -20.33 -33.12
N TRP A 868 -3.85 -20.30 -33.03
CA TRP A 868 -4.75 -21.47 -33.12
C TRP A 868 -4.51 -22.57 -32.08
N LYS A 869 -3.98 -22.20 -30.91
CA LYS A 869 -3.87 -23.08 -29.73
C LYS A 869 -5.11 -22.93 -28.85
N LEU A 870 -6.26 -23.35 -29.38
CA LEU A 870 -7.57 -23.01 -28.81
C LEU A 870 -7.80 -23.64 -27.43
N THR A 871 -7.50 -24.92 -27.26
CA THR A 871 -7.57 -25.60 -25.95
C THR A 871 -6.72 -24.92 -24.88
N GLU A 872 -5.46 -24.60 -25.19
CA GLU A 872 -4.59 -23.88 -24.26
C GLU A 872 -5.09 -22.45 -23.98
N ALA A 873 -5.73 -21.80 -24.94
CA ALA A 873 -6.32 -20.47 -24.76
C ALA A 873 -7.51 -20.52 -23.79
N VAL A 874 -8.39 -21.54 -23.92
CA VAL A 874 -9.47 -21.80 -22.96
C VAL A 874 -8.92 -21.93 -21.54
N GLU A 875 -7.93 -22.80 -21.33
CA GLU A 875 -7.30 -22.99 -20.01
C GLU A 875 -6.74 -21.68 -19.45
N THR A 876 -6.16 -20.84 -20.33
CA THR A 876 -5.58 -19.56 -19.95
C THR A 876 -6.67 -18.55 -19.55
N PHE A 877 -7.77 -18.45 -20.29
CA PHE A 877 -8.88 -17.54 -19.97
C PHE A 877 -9.66 -18.00 -18.73
N GLU A 878 -9.95 -19.31 -18.61
CA GLU A 878 -10.55 -19.87 -17.40
C GLU A 878 -9.69 -19.56 -16.18
N TYR A 879 -8.37 -19.72 -16.30
CA TYR A 879 -7.45 -19.32 -15.25
C TYR A 879 -7.51 -17.82 -14.96
N THR A 880 -7.54 -16.97 -16.00
CA THR A 880 -7.64 -15.51 -15.87
C THR A 880 -8.90 -15.09 -15.11
N LEU A 881 -10.04 -15.74 -15.37
CA LEU A 881 -11.31 -15.49 -14.68
C LEU A 881 -11.29 -15.92 -13.20
N THR A 882 -10.36 -16.81 -12.80
CA THR A 882 -10.13 -17.10 -11.37
C THR A 882 -9.32 -16.03 -10.65
N LEU A 883 -8.63 -15.17 -11.41
CA LEU A 883 -7.87 -14.06 -10.85
C LEU A 883 -8.81 -12.90 -10.53
N SER A 884 -8.59 -12.27 -9.38
CA SER A 884 -9.40 -11.14 -8.95
C SER A 884 -9.09 -9.91 -9.80
N ARG A 885 -10.12 -9.21 -10.25
CA ARG A 885 -10.07 -7.92 -10.94
C ARG A 885 -10.73 -6.88 -10.01
N GLY A 886 -10.21 -5.65 -9.98
CA GLY A 886 -10.87 -4.56 -9.25
C GLY A 886 -12.26 -4.25 -9.84
N PRO A 887 -13.22 -3.68 -9.09
CA PRO A 887 -14.57 -3.37 -9.59
C PRO A 887 -14.59 -2.47 -10.83
N LYS A 888 -13.58 -1.60 -11.02
CA LYS A 888 -13.43 -0.80 -12.25
C LYS A 888 -12.90 -1.56 -13.47
N SER A 889 -12.63 -2.86 -13.34
CA SER A 889 -12.12 -3.73 -14.41
C SER A 889 -13.22 -4.63 -14.99
N GLU A 890 -14.50 -4.24 -14.84
CA GLU A 890 -15.64 -4.93 -15.49
C GLU A 890 -15.45 -5.05 -17.01
N SER A 891 -14.87 -4.04 -17.67
CA SER A 891 -14.51 -4.14 -19.10
C SER A 891 -13.48 -5.23 -19.36
N GLY A 892 -12.45 -5.35 -18.51
CA GLY A 892 -11.41 -6.36 -18.68
C GLY A 892 -11.92 -7.79 -18.44
N ARG A 893 -12.84 -7.98 -17.47
CA ARG A 893 -13.59 -9.24 -17.34
C ARG A 893 -14.45 -9.51 -18.57
N GLY A 894 -15.09 -8.48 -19.12
CA GLY A 894 -15.82 -8.57 -20.38
C GLY A 894 -14.92 -9.03 -21.54
N ASP A 895 -13.71 -8.51 -21.64
CA ASP A 895 -12.73 -8.92 -22.64
C ASP A 895 -12.32 -10.39 -22.49
N ASP A 896 -12.05 -10.85 -21.26
CA ASP A 896 -11.74 -12.26 -20.98
C ASP A 896 -12.87 -13.20 -21.44
N LEU A 897 -14.11 -12.88 -21.03
CA LEU A 897 -15.29 -13.67 -21.36
C LEU A 897 -15.60 -13.65 -22.85
N LYS A 898 -15.43 -12.52 -23.54
CA LYS A 898 -15.62 -12.39 -24.99
C LYS A 898 -14.71 -13.35 -25.74
N TYR A 899 -13.41 -13.33 -25.43
CA TYR A 899 -12.45 -14.20 -26.09
C TYR A 899 -12.63 -15.67 -25.72
N LEU A 900 -13.02 -15.98 -24.48
CA LEU A 900 -13.36 -17.34 -24.07
C LEU A 900 -14.58 -17.86 -24.86
N ALA A 901 -15.65 -17.07 -24.95
CA ALA A 901 -16.86 -17.42 -25.69
C ALA A 901 -16.56 -17.62 -27.19
N TYR A 902 -15.75 -16.73 -27.78
CA TYR A 902 -15.30 -16.88 -29.16
C TYR A 902 -14.50 -18.17 -29.37
N THR A 903 -13.58 -18.50 -28.46
CA THR A 903 -12.78 -19.73 -28.51
C THR A 903 -13.66 -20.98 -28.38
N PHE A 904 -14.67 -20.95 -27.50
CA PHE A 904 -15.66 -22.02 -27.41
C PHE A 904 -16.47 -22.20 -28.68
N ALA A 905 -16.86 -21.11 -29.34
CA ALA A 905 -17.55 -21.21 -30.61
C ALA A 905 -16.68 -21.90 -31.69
N LEU A 906 -15.39 -21.56 -31.79
CA LEU A 906 -14.45 -22.21 -32.71
C LEU A 906 -14.28 -23.72 -32.44
N LEU A 907 -14.30 -24.11 -31.16
CA LEU A 907 -14.28 -25.51 -30.69
C LEU A 907 -15.64 -26.21 -30.82
N GLY A 908 -16.68 -25.54 -31.32
CA GLY A 908 -18.04 -26.06 -31.46
C GLY A 908 -18.79 -26.27 -30.14
N ARG A 909 -18.40 -25.58 -29.07
CA ARG A 909 -19.06 -25.54 -27.76
C ARG A 909 -20.01 -24.33 -27.67
N VAL A 910 -20.90 -24.20 -28.64
CA VAL A 910 -21.72 -22.99 -28.82
C VAL A 910 -22.73 -22.77 -27.68
N ASP A 911 -23.24 -23.85 -27.09
CA ASP A 911 -24.15 -23.80 -25.94
C ASP A 911 -23.50 -23.14 -24.71
N GLU A 912 -22.18 -23.25 -24.56
CA GLU A 912 -21.41 -22.63 -23.48
C GLU A 912 -21.03 -21.19 -23.81
N ALA A 913 -20.80 -20.87 -25.10
CA ALA A 913 -20.46 -19.53 -25.55
C ALA A 913 -21.64 -18.54 -25.42
N GLN A 914 -22.86 -18.95 -25.77
CA GLN A 914 -24.02 -18.05 -25.83
C GLN A 914 -24.34 -17.32 -24.51
N PRO A 915 -24.43 -17.97 -23.33
CA PRO A 915 -24.70 -17.26 -22.08
C PRO A 915 -23.58 -16.28 -21.72
N MET A 916 -22.33 -16.59 -22.07
CA MET A 916 -21.20 -15.69 -21.83
C MET A 916 -21.28 -14.42 -22.68
N LEU A 917 -21.70 -14.52 -23.95
CA LEU A 917 -21.87 -13.36 -24.82
C LEU A 917 -22.93 -12.38 -24.29
N GLU A 918 -24.00 -12.87 -23.66
CA GLU A 918 -25.01 -12.01 -23.02
C GLU A 918 -24.47 -11.32 -21.75
N GLU A 919 -23.66 -12.02 -20.95
CA GLU A 919 -22.96 -11.42 -19.80
C GLU A 919 -21.99 -10.32 -20.25
N VAL A 920 -21.19 -10.59 -21.30
CA VAL A 920 -20.27 -9.61 -21.89
C VAL A 920 -21.00 -8.36 -22.36
N LYS A 921 -22.15 -8.53 -23.02
CA LYS A 921 -22.97 -7.40 -23.49
C LYS A 921 -23.41 -6.50 -22.33
N ALA A 922 -23.87 -7.10 -21.23
CA ALA A 922 -24.26 -6.35 -20.04
C ALA A 922 -23.08 -5.60 -19.42
N LEU A 923 -21.90 -6.25 -19.32
CA LEU A 923 -20.68 -5.63 -18.79
C LEU A 923 -20.23 -4.44 -19.64
N TYR A 924 -20.18 -4.58 -20.97
CA TYR A 924 -19.79 -3.46 -21.85
C TYR A 924 -20.82 -2.33 -21.88
N GLN A 925 -22.12 -2.61 -21.68
CA GLN A 925 -23.13 -1.56 -21.53
C GLN A 925 -22.93 -0.74 -20.26
N VAL A 926 -22.64 -1.41 -19.13
CA VAL A 926 -22.34 -0.73 -17.86
C VAL A 926 -21.05 0.10 -17.96
N ALA A 927 -20.05 -0.43 -18.66
CA ALA A 927 -18.76 0.25 -18.86
C ALA A 927 -18.76 1.32 -19.97
N GLU A 928 -19.90 1.56 -20.65
CA GLU A 928 -20.00 2.45 -21.82
C GLU A 928 -18.98 2.13 -22.94
N ASN A 929 -18.58 0.87 -23.07
CA ASN A 929 -17.55 0.44 -24.02
C ASN A 929 -18.15 0.16 -25.41
N VAL A 930 -18.30 1.22 -26.21
CA VAL A 930 -18.88 1.15 -27.57
C VAL A 930 -18.05 0.26 -28.51
N VAL A 931 -16.72 0.31 -28.41
CA VAL A 931 -15.82 -0.52 -29.23
C VAL A 931 -16.00 -1.99 -28.87
N GLY A 932 -16.01 -2.33 -27.58
CA GLY A 932 -16.24 -3.69 -27.10
C GLY A 932 -17.60 -4.25 -27.54
N LEU A 933 -18.66 -3.42 -27.56
CA LEU A 933 -19.96 -3.81 -28.09
C LEU A 933 -19.94 -4.10 -29.60
N ALA A 934 -19.21 -3.29 -30.38
CA ALA A 934 -19.06 -3.52 -31.81
C ALA A 934 -18.22 -4.77 -32.09
N GLU A 935 -17.11 -5.00 -31.37
CA GLU A 935 -16.33 -6.24 -31.46
C GLU A 935 -17.16 -7.48 -31.09
N LEU A 936 -17.98 -7.39 -30.04
CA LEU A 936 -18.89 -8.46 -29.66
C LEU A 936 -19.89 -8.78 -30.79
N ALA A 937 -20.43 -7.74 -31.45
CA ALA A 937 -21.34 -7.91 -32.59
C ALA A 937 -20.65 -8.59 -33.78
N ILE A 938 -19.37 -8.32 -34.03
CA ILE A 938 -18.57 -9.03 -35.05
C ILE A 938 -18.47 -10.51 -34.70
N SER A 939 -18.06 -10.85 -33.46
CA SER A 939 -17.97 -12.26 -33.03
C SER A 939 -19.32 -12.97 -33.07
N GLN A 940 -20.42 -12.28 -32.72
CA GLN A 940 -21.77 -12.83 -32.85
C GLN A 940 -22.16 -13.08 -34.32
N ALA A 941 -21.82 -12.17 -35.23
CA ALA A 941 -22.07 -12.34 -36.65
C ALA A 941 -21.35 -13.57 -37.23
N GLU A 942 -20.10 -13.82 -36.83
CA GLU A 942 -19.35 -15.02 -37.23
C GLU A 942 -20.06 -16.30 -36.74
N ILE A 943 -20.49 -16.34 -35.48
CA ILE A 943 -21.23 -17.47 -34.89
C ILE A 943 -22.57 -17.68 -35.61
N TRP A 944 -23.33 -16.61 -35.85
CA TRP A 944 -24.61 -16.67 -36.55
C TRP A 944 -24.46 -17.10 -38.01
N THR A 945 -23.35 -16.76 -38.67
CA THR A 945 -23.04 -17.24 -40.02
C THR A 945 -22.91 -18.75 -40.05
N VAL A 946 -22.19 -19.33 -39.09
CA VAL A 946 -22.07 -20.79 -38.93
C VAL A 946 -23.44 -21.43 -38.66
N GLN A 947 -24.26 -20.80 -37.81
CA GLN A 947 -25.63 -21.24 -37.48
C GLN A 947 -26.65 -21.02 -38.61
N GLN A 948 -26.27 -20.42 -39.74
CA GLN A 948 -27.16 -20.07 -40.86
C GLN A 948 -28.22 -19.00 -40.53
N ARG A 949 -27.98 -18.18 -39.50
CA ARG A 949 -28.78 -16.99 -39.18
C ARG A 949 -28.26 -15.77 -39.94
N LEU A 950 -28.26 -15.86 -41.26
CA LEU A 950 -27.53 -14.94 -42.14
C LEU A 950 -28.06 -13.51 -42.12
N GLU A 951 -29.36 -13.30 -41.91
CA GLU A 951 -29.93 -11.94 -41.82
C GLU A 951 -29.50 -11.20 -40.56
N GLU A 952 -29.47 -11.91 -39.42
CA GLU A 952 -29.01 -11.35 -38.15
C GLU A 952 -27.50 -11.08 -38.18
N ALA A 953 -26.73 -11.99 -38.80
CA ALA A 953 -25.30 -11.82 -39.00
C ALA A 953 -24.98 -10.62 -39.90
N GLU A 954 -25.69 -10.45 -41.03
CA GLU A 954 -25.47 -9.34 -41.96
C GLU A 954 -25.78 -7.99 -41.29
N ALA A 955 -26.88 -7.91 -40.53
CA ALA A 955 -27.24 -6.72 -39.79
C ALA A 955 -26.17 -6.36 -38.75
N ALA A 956 -25.78 -7.32 -37.89
CA ALA A 956 -24.79 -7.08 -36.85
C ALA A 956 -23.41 -6.69 -37.41
N ALA A 957 -22.92 -7.38 -38.45
CA ALA A 957 -21.63 -7.06 -39.05
C ALA A 957 -21.63 -5.68 -39.74
N ARG A 958 -22.73 -5.31 -40.41
CA ARG A 958 -22.89 -3.97 -41.01
C ARG A 958 -22.91 -2.88 -39.95
N ASP A 959 -23.74 -3.03 -38.93
CA ASP A 959 -23.86 -2.06 -37.86
C ASP A 959 -22.51 -1.88 -37.14
N ALA A 960 -21.79 -2.97 -36.89
CA ALA A 960 -20.44 -2.92 -36.33
C ALA A 960 -19.45 -2.19 -37.26
N ALA A 961 -19.47 -2.46 -38.57
CA ALA A 961 -18.60 -1.77 -39.53
C ALA A 961 -18.86 -0.26 -39.57
N ASP A 962 -20.13 0.17 -39.54
CA ASP A 962 -20.53 1.58 -39.52
C ASP A 962 -20.11 2.26 -38.20
N VAL A 963 -20.29 1.59 -37.06
CA VAL A 963 -19.83 2.09 -35.76
C VAL A 963 -18.31 2.25 -35.75
N MET A 964 -17.56 1.21 -36.14
CA MET A 964 -16.09 1.25 -36.18
C MET A 964 -15.57 2.35 -37.10
N LYS A 965 -16.20 2.55 -38.26
CA LYS A 965 -15.88 3.64 -39.19
C LYS A 965 -16.12 5.01 -38.54
N SER A 966 -17.25 5.18 -37.84
CA SER A 966 -17.57 6.45 -37.18
C SER A 966 -16.59 6.81 -36.06
N LEU A 967 -16.04 5.79 -35.39
CA LEU A 967 -15.04 5.92 -34.34
C LEU A 967 -13.61 6.08 -34.90
N GLY A 968 -13.39 5.76 -36.18
CA GLY A 968 -12.06 5.74 -36.78
C GLY A 968 -11.22 4.51 -36.42
N CYS A 969 -11.85 3.44 -35.92
CA CYS A 969 -11.21 2.15 -35.65
C CYS A 969 -10.99 1.38 -36.95
N GLN A 970 -9.86 1.62 -37.63
CA GLN A 970 -9.63 1.01 -38.95
C GLN A 970 -9.49 -0.53 -38.88
N ILE A 971 -8.83 -1.07 -37.86
CA ILE A 971 -8.65 -2.52 -37.72
C ILE A 971 -9.97 -3.23 -37.41
N GLY A 972 -10.79 -2.66 -36.52
CA GLY A 972 -12.13 -3.19 -36.24
C GLY A 972 -13.08 -3.05 -37.44
N GLN A 973 -12.97 -1.95 -38.19
CA GLN A 973 -13.73 -1.76 -39.42
C GLN A 973 -13.34 -2.80 -40.48
N ALA A 974 -12.04 -3.05 -40.66
CA ALA A 974 -11.54 -4.04 -41.61
C ALA A 974 -12.04 -5.44 -41.26
N HIS A 975 -11.97 -5.84 -39.98
CA HIS A 975 -12.50 -7.12 -39.51
C HIS A 975 -14.02 -7.23 -39.70
N ALA A 976 -14.79 -6.19 -39.37
CA ALA A 976 -16.23 -6.17 -39.58
C ALA A 976 -16.62 -6.30 -41.06
N LEU A 977 -15.88 -5.63 -41.97
CA LEU A 977 -16.09 -5.71 -43.41
C LEU A 977 -15.71 -7.09 -43.98
N TYR A 978 -14.65 -7.70 -43.47
CA TYR A 978 -14.28 -9.08 -43.80
C TYR A 978 -15.41 -10.05 -43.42
N VAL A 979 -15.91 -9.97 -42.18
CA VAL A 979 -17.01 -10.81 -41.70
C VAL A 979 -18.29 -10.57 -42.50
N LEU A 980 -18.63 -9.31 -42.77
CA LEU A 980 -19.77 -8.95 -43.62
C LEU A 980 -19.63 -9.55 -45.03
N GLY A 981 -18.43 -9.50 -45.61
CA GLY A 981 -18.11 -10.14 -46.88
C GLY A 981 -18.34 -11.65 -46.86
N GLY A 982 -17.91 -12.33 -45.79
CA GLY A 982 -18.16 -13.75 -45.56
C GLY A 982 -19.66 -14.09 -45.44
N VAL A 983 -20.42 -13.27 -44.72
CA VAL A 983 -21.89 -13.41 -44.61
C VAL A 983 -22.56 -13.26 -45.97
N GLU A 984 -22.18 -12.22 -46.72
CA GLU A 984 -22.75 -11.95 -48.04
C GLU A 984 -22.38 -13.03 -49.07
N LEU A 985 -21.17 -13.59 -48.98
CA LEU A 985 -20.77 -14.78 -49.74
C LEU A 985 -21.69 -15.97 -49.42
N ALA A 986 -21.94 -16.25 -48.14
CA ALA A 986 -22.84 -17.32 -47.73
C ALA A 986 -24.29 -17.12 -48.23
N LYS A 987 -24.73 -15.86 -48.39
CA LYS A 987 -26.02 -15.51 -49.00
C LYS A 987 -26.04 -15.55 -50.53
N GLY A 988 -24.89 -15.70 -51.18
CA GLY A 988 -24.74 -15.62 -52.64
C GLY A 988 -24.77 -14.19 -53.20
N ALA A 989 -24.56 -13.17 -52.38
CA ALA A 989 -24.50 -11.76 -52.78
C ALA A 989 -23.07 -11.35 -53.21
N TYR A 990 -22.51 -12.05 -54.19
CA TYR A 990 -21.08 -12.01 -54.55
C TYR A 990 -20.54 -10.61 -54.86
N SER A 991 -21.31 -9.75 -55.55
CA SER A 991 -20.85 -8.40 -55.90
C SER A 991 -20.62 -7.52 -54.66
N ARG A 992 -21.54 -7.59 -53.68
CA ARG A 992 -21.41 -6.85 -52.40
C ARG A 992 -20.28 -7.43 -51.55
N ALA A 993 -20.22 -8.76 -51.46
CA ALA A 993 -19.16 -9.45 -50.74
C ALA A 993 -17.77 -9.02 -51.26
N ARG A 994 -17.58 -9.00 -52.58
CA ARG A 994 -16.33 -8.59 -53.22
C ARG A 994 -15.97 -7.13 -52.93
N GLU A 995 -16.94 -6.23 -52.89
CA GLU A 995 -16.72 -4.82 -52.57
C GLU A 995 -16.26 -4.66 -51.12
N ASN A 996 -16.97 -5.29 -50.18
CA ASN A 996 -16.65 -5.24 -48.75
C ASN A 996 -15.28 -5.84 -48.43
N VAL A 997 -14.94 -7.01 -48.97
CA VAL A 997 -13.63 -7.65 -48.72
C VAL A 997 -12.48 -6.86 -49.39
N ARG A 998 -12.71 -6.20 -50.53
CA ARG A 998 -11.68 -5.30 -51.11
C ARG A 998 -11.39 -4.10 -50.22
N LEU A 999 -12.44 -3.52 -49.63
CA LEU A 999 -12.28 -2.43 -48.67
C LEU A 999 -11.56 -2.92 -47.39
N ALA A 1000 -11.87 -4.14 -46.92
CA ALA A 1000 -11.15 -4.77 -45.81
C ALA A 1000 -9.66 -4.93 -46.14
N LEU A 1001 -9.33 -5.46 -47.33
CA LEU A 1001 -7.97 -5.66 -47.79
C LEU A 1001 -7.18 -4.34 -47.83
N GLU A 1002 -7.76 -3.28 -48.42
CA GLU A 1002 -7.13 -1.97 -48.47
C GLU A 1002 -6.84 -1.43 -47.05
N LEU A 1003 -7.76 -1.62 -46.11
CA LEU A 1003 -7.54 -1.23 -44.71
C LEU A 1003 -6.43 -2.06 -44.05
N HIS A 1004 -6.45 -3.39 -44.18
CA HIS A 1004 -5.42 -4.26 -43.60
C HIS A 1004 -4.03 -4.04 -44.21
N GLU A 1005 -3.93 -3.71 -45.50
CA GLU A 1005 -2.69 -3.27 -46.16
C GLU A 1005 -2.16 -1.98 -45.56
N ASN A 1006 -3.02 -0.97 -45.41
CA ASN A 1006 -2.65 0.32 -44.83
C ASN A 1006 -2.21 0.22 -43.36
N ILE A 1007 -2.84 -0.66 -42.58
CA ILE A 1007 -2.54 -0.92 -41.16
C ILE A 1007 -1.28 -1.78 -41.00
N GLY A 1008 -0.97 -2.63 -41.97
CA GLY A 1008 0.08 -3.64 -41.88
C GLY A 1008 -0.34 -4.89 -41.08
N SER A 1009 -1.62 -5.25 -41.10
CA SER A 1009 -2.13 -6.51 -40.55
C SER A 1009 -1.90 -7.64 -41.58
N ILE A 1010 -0.82 -8.40 -41.41
CA ILE A 1010 -0.42 -9.43 -42.39
C ILE A 1010 -1.45 -10.57 -42.46
N GLN A 1011 -1.95 -11.01 -41.31
CA GLN A 1011 -2.99 -12.05 -41.25
C GLN A 1011 -4.27 -11.58 -41.95
N GLY A 1012 -4.75 -10.37 -41.63
CA GLY A 1012 -5.97 -9.84 -42.24
C GLY A 1012 -5.87 -9.73 -43.77
N GLN A 1013 -4.71 -9.30 -44.29
CA GLN A 1013 -4.45 -9.27 -45.74
C GLN A 1013 -4.56 -10.67 -46.37
N ALA A 1014 -4.03 -11.68 -45.71
CA ALA A 1014 -4.05 -13.05 -46.19
C ALA A 1014 -5.47 -13.63 -46.17
N ASP A 1015 -6.22 -13.42 -45.10
CA ASP A 1015 -7.63 -13.80 -44.95
C ASP A 1015 -8.51 -13.14 -46.01
N ASP A 1016 -8.33 -11.83 -46.25
CA ASP A 1016 -9.09 -11.09 -47.26
C ASP A 1016 -8.80 -11.61 -48.68
N LEU A 1017 -7.53 -11.91 -49.00
CA LEU A 1017 -7.15 -12.50 -50.29
C LEU A 1017 -7.74 -13.91 -50.48
N ALA A 1018 -7.76 -14.72 -49.42
CA ALA A 1018 -8.39 -16.03 -49.42
C ALA A 1018 -9.91 -15.91 -49.66
N CYS A 1019 -10.59 -15.04 -48.93
CA CYS A 1019 -12.03 -14.80 -49.10
C CYS A 1019 -12.39 -14.25 -50.49
N LEU A 1020 -11.60 -13.31 -51.03
CA LEU A 1020 -11.76 -12.84 -52.42
C LEU A 1020 -11.61 -13.98 -53.43
N THR A 1021 -10.68 -14.89 -53.20
CA THR A 1021 -10.50 -16.05 -54.06
C THR A 1021 -11.71 -17.00 -53.96
N GLU A 1022 -12.25 -17.21 -52.76
CA GLU A 1022 -13.47 -18.02 -52.58
C GLU A 1022 -14.65 -17.45 -53.36
N ILE A 1023 -14.88 -16.13 -53.27
CA ILE A 1023 -15.90 -15.42 -54.05
C ILE A 1023 -15.68 -15.62 -55.56
N LEU A 1024 -14.44 -15.45 -56.03
CA LEU A 1024 -14.09 -15.59 -57.45
C LEU A 1024 -14.28 -17.01 -58.00
N LEU A 1025 -13.99 -18.04 -57.21
CA LEU A 1025 -14.16 -19.44 -57.59
C LEU A 1025 -15.62 -19.86 -57.57
N THR A 1026 -16.40 -19.39 -56.60
CA THR A 1026 -17.84 -19.71 -56.47
C THR A 1026 -18.69 -19.04 -57.54
N GLU A 1027 -18.39 -17.80 -57.93
CA GLU A 1027 -19.10 -17.07 -58.99
C GLU A 1027 -18.72 -17.54 -60.42
N ASN A 1028 -17.71 -18.40 -60.54
CA ASN A 1028 -17.17 -18.92 -61.80
C ASN A 1028 -16.65 -17.82 -62.77
N GLU A 1029 -16.32 -16.63 -62.26
CA GLU A 1029 -15.87 -15.48 -63.08
C GLU A 1029 -14.35 -15.45 -63.34
N ALA A 1030 -13.53 -16.03 -62.45
CA ALA A 1030 -12.08 -15.87 -62.55
C ALA A 1030 -11.44 -16.78 -63.60
N LYS A 1031 -10.37 -16.30 -64.25
CA LYS A 1031 -9.42 -17.18 -64.94
C LYS A 1031 -8.65 -17.98 -63.88
N ASP A 1032 -8.55 -19.29 -64.03
CA ASP A 1032 -7.88 -20.18 -63.07
C ASP A 1032 -6.44 -19.76 -62.71
N ASN A 1033 -5.74 -19.11 -63.64
CA ASN A 1033 -4.38 -18.61 -63.41
C ASN A 1033 -4.36 -17.42 -62.44
N VAL A 1034 -5.42 -16.60 -62.40
CA VAL A 1034 -5.54 -15.48 -61.46
C VAL A 1034 -5.83 -16.01 -60.06
N ALA A 1035 -6.80 -16.91 -59.91
CA ALA A 1035 -7.10 -17.55 -58.63
C ALA A 1035 -5.88 -18.26 -58.04
N SER A 1036 -5.14 -19.02 -58.86
CA SER A 1036 -3.92 -19.69 -58.42
C SER A 1036 -2.83 -18.74 -57.93
N ARG A 1037 -2.71 -17.54 -58.52
CA ARG A 1037 -1.74 -16.53 -58.08
C ARG A 1037 -2.13 -15.93 -56.74
N ILE A 1038 -3.42 -15.60 -56.56
CA ILE A 1038 -3.92 -15.00 -55.31
C ILE A 1038 -3.80 -16.00 -54.16
N ILE A 1039 -4.17 -17.26 -54.37
CA ILE A 1039 -3.97 -18.34 -53.37
C ILE A 1039 -2.51 -18.46 -52.96
N ASN A 1040 -1.56 -18.40 -53.90
CA ASN A 1040 -0.14 -18.47 -53.56
C ASN A 1040 0.34 -17.25 -52.77
N ALA A 1041 -0.25 -16.07 -53.03
CA ALA A 1041 0.06 -14.85 -52.27
C ALA A 1041 -0.50 -14.94 -50.84
N ALA A 1042 -1.76 -15.33 -50.67
CA ALA A 1042 -2.38 -15.55 -49.37
C ALA A 1042 -1.61 -16.60 -48.54
N MET A 1043 -1.29 -17.75 -49.16
CA MET A 1043 -0.53 -18.82 -48.52
C MET A 1043 0.87 -18.38 -48.06
N ALA A 1044 1.58 -17.57 -48.86
CA ALA A 1044 2.87 -17.05 -48.45
C ALA A 1044 2.78 -16.17 -47.19
N LEU A 1045 1.72 -15.35 -47.08
CA LEU A 1045 1.49 -14.49 -45.93
C LEU A 1045 1.06 -15.30 -44.70
N HIS A 1046 0.14 -16.27 -44.85
CA HIS A 1046 -0.24 -17.17 -43.76
C HIS A 1046 0.96 -17.99 -43.24
N GLU A 1047 1.82 -18.50 -44.13
CA GLU A 1047 3.05 -19.20 -43.76
C GLU A 1047 4.06 -18.29 -43.03
N GLU A 1048 4.16 -17.01 -43.42
CA GLU A 1048 5.04 -16.02 -42.78
C GLU A 1048 4.67 -15.80 -41.31
N VAL A 1049 3.38 -15.57 -41.02
CA VAL A 1049 2.90 -15.35 -39.65
C VAL A 1049 2.78 -16.65 -38.85
N GLY A 1050 2.65 -17.79 -39.53
CA GLY A 1050 2.44 -19.11 -38.93
C GLY A 1050 0.97 -19.42 -38.68
N ASP A 1051 0.06 -18.89 -39.51
CA ASP A 1051 -1.37 -19.13 -39.43
C ASP A 1051 -1.73 -20.52 -39.98
N VAL A 1052 -1.78 -21.52 -39.09
CA VAL A 1052 -2.08 -22.90 -39.48
C VAL A 1052 -3.50 -23.03 -40.04
N SER A 1053 -4.48 -22.29 -39.52
CA SER A 1053 -5.83 -22.37 -40.08
C SER A 1053 -5.93 -21.69 -41.44
N GLY A 1054 -5.32 -20.52 -41.63
CA GLY A 1054 -5.31 -19.80 -42.90
C GLY A 1054 -4.63 -20.60 -44.01
N VAL A 1055 -3.50 -21.26 -43.71
CA VAL A 1055 -2.88 -22.22 -44.65
C VAL A 1055 -3.85 -23.36 -45.01
N GLY A 1056 -4.67 -23.81 -44.06
CA GLY A 1056 -5.75 -24.77 -44.30
C GLY A 1056 -6.80 -24.25 -45.29
N ASP A 1057 -7.24 -23.00 -45.13
CA ASP A 1057 -8.17 -22.33 -46.05
C ASP A 1057 -7.57 -22.20 -47.45
N ASP A 1058 -6.28 -21.89 -47.58
CA ASP A 1058 -5.62 -21.82 -48.88
C ASP A 1058 -5.56 -23.18 -49.59
N TRP A 1059 -5.32 -24.26 -48.83
CA TRP A 1059 -5.38 -25.63 -49.38
C TRP A 1059 -6.82 -26.01 -49.77
N TYR A 1060 -7.82 -25.56 -49.02
CA TYR A 1060 -9.22 -25.74 -49.36
C TYR A 1060 -9.55 -25.05 -50.70
N LEU A 1061 -9.10 -23.80 -50.89
CA LEU A 1061 -9.25 -23.06 -52.14
C LEU A 1061 -8.51 -23.72 -53.32
N ARG A 1062 -7.32 -24.29 -53.08
CA ARG A 1062 -6.63 -25.12 -54.10
C ARG A 1062 -7.44 -26.34 -54.50
N SER A 1063 -8.15 -26.96 -53.56
CA SER A 1063 -9.02 -28.09 -53.86
C SER A 1063 -10.19 -27.67 -54.77
N LEU A 1064 -10.86 -26.56 -54.45
CA LEU A 1064 -11.92 -26.00 -55.28
C LEU A 1064 -11.44 -25.67 -56.69
N LEU A 1065 -10.24 -25.08 -56.82
CA LEU A 1065 -9.62 -24.81 -58.12
C LEU A 1065 -9.30 -26.11 -58.90
N GLY A 1066 -8.83 -27.15 -58.21
CA GLY A 1066 -8.60 -28.47 -58.80
C GLY A 1066 -9.89 -29.10 -59.33
N MET A 1067 -10.98 -29.03 -58.56
CA MET A 1067 -12.30 -29.49 -59.00
C MET A 1067 -12.78 -28.74 -60.25
N ARG A 1068 -12.57 -27.42 -60.31
CA ARG A 1068 -12.94 -26.62 -61.47
C ARG A 1068 -12.16 -26.98 -62.73
N ARG A 1069 -10.91 -27.41 -62.57
CA ARG A 1069 -10.04 -27.92 -63.65
C ARG A 1069 -10.28 -29.38 -64.01
N ASP A 1070 -11.22 -30.05 -63.34
CA ASP A 1070 -11.47 -31.49 -63.44
C ASP A 1070 -10.26 -32.37 -63.07
N ASP A 1071 -9.33 -31.83 -62.27
CA ASP A 1071 -8.19 -32.57 -61.71
C ASP A 1071 -8.55 -33.08 -60.30
N LEU A 1072 -9.34 -34.15 -60.26
CA LEU A 1072 -9.87 -34.70 -59.02
C LEU A 1072 -8.78 -35.28 -58.09
N ALA A 1073 -7.61 -35.67 -58.63
CA ALA A 1073 -6.52 -36.20 -57.83
C ALA A 1073 -5.81 -35.08 -57.06
N VAL A 1074 -5.53 -33.95 -57.73
CA VAL A 1074 -4.99 -32.75 -57.08
C VAL A 1074 -6.01 -32.18 -56.09
N ALA A 1075 -7.30 -32.17 -56.45
CA ALA A 1075 -8.36 -31.70 -55.57
C ALA A 1075 -8.44 -32.52 -54.27
N GLU A 1076 -8.41 -33.85 -54.36
CA GLU A 1076 -8.42 -34.73 -53.18
C GLU A 1076 -7.17 -34.51 -52.31
N GLY A 1077 -5.99 -34.46 -52.92
CA GLY A 1077 -4.75 -34.23 -52.19
C GLY A 1077 -4.74 -32.89 -51.45
N ALA A 1078 -5.30 -31.85 -52.06
CA ALA A 1078 -5.42 -30.52 -51.46
C ALA A 1078 -6.42 -30.47 -50.29
N VAL A 1079 -7.62 -31.04 -50.42
CA VAL A 1079 -8.60 -31.03 -49.30
C VAL A 1079 -8.16 -31.89 -48.12
N ARG A 1080 -7.41 -32.97 -48.36
CA ARG A 1080 -6.84 -33.77 -47.26
C ARG A 1080 -5.78 -32.97 -46.48
N LYS A 1081 -4.98 -32.15 -47.16
CA LYS A 1081 -4.06 -31.22 -46.50
C LYS A 1081 -4.82 -30.11 -45.75
N ALA A 1082 -5.87 -29.54 -46.33
CA ALA A 1082 -6.73 -28.58 -45.65
C ALA A 1082 -7.27 -29.16 -44.33
N LEU A 1083 -7.78 -30.40 -44.38
CA LEU A 1083 -8.30 -31.11 -43.22
C LEU A 1083 -7.22 -31.38 -42.16
N GLU A 1084 -5.99 -31.71 -42.57
CA GLU A 1084 -4.85 -31.87 -41.67
C GLU A 1084 -4.55 -30.55 -40.92
N MET A 1085 -4.50 -29.44 -41.64
CA MET A 1085 -4.23 -28.12 -41.06
C MET A 1085 -5.38 -27.65 -40.15
N HIS A 1086 -6.64 -27.77 -40.56
CA HIS A 1086 -7.80 -27.38 -39.72
C HIS A 1086 -8.01 -28.28 -38.51
N ARG A 1087 -7.53 -29.53 -38.54
CA ARG A 1087 -7.44 -30.38 -37.36
C ARG A 1087 -6.35 -29.91 -36.40
N ALA A 1088 -5.18 -29.54 -36.93
CA ALA A 1088 -4.09 -28.99 -36.13
C ALA A 1088 -4.46 -27.64 -35.49
N ALA A 1089 -5.32 -26.84 -36.14
CA ALA A 1089 -5.86 -25.58 -35.62
C ALA A 1089 -7.10 -25.75 -34.72
N GLU A 1090 -7.59 -26.99 -34.52
CA GLU A 1090 -8.75 -27.32 -33.68
C GLU A 1090 -10.10 -26.67 -34.09
N VAL A 1091 -10.22 -26.16 -35.33
CA VAL A 1091 -11.43 -25.45 -35.80
C VAL A 1091 -12.45 -26.43 -36.37
N LEU A 1092 -13.49 -26.75 -35.59
CA LEU A 1092 -14.45 -27.80 -35.97
C LEU A 1092 -15.24 -27.46 -37.24
N PHE A 1093 -15.76 -26.23 -37.38
CA PHE A 1093 -16.58 -25.87 -38.53
C PHE A 1093 -15.83 -26.05 -39.86
N LYS A 1094 -14.56 -25.63 -39.92
CA LYS A 1094 -13.72 -25.76 -41.12
C LYS A 1094 -13.44 -27.24 -41.45
N GLN A 1095 -13.21 -28.09 -40.45
CA GLN A 1095 -13.09 -29.54 -40.67
C GLN A 1095 -14.37 -30.13 -41.30
N GLY A 1096 -15.55 -29.70 -40.83
CA GLY A 1096 -16.84 -30.12 -41.42
C GLY A 1096 -16.95 -29.70 -42.90
N ARG A 1097 -16.54 -28.47 -43.23
CA ARG A 1097 -16.49 -27.96 -44.60
C ARG A 1097 -15.56 -28.79 -45.49
N ASP A 1098 -14.38 -29.14 -44.99
CA ASP A 1098 -13.40 -29.96 -45.73
C ASP A 1098 -13.92 -31.38 -45.96
N TYR A 1099 -14.54 -32.01 -44.97
CA TYR A 1099 -15.15 -33.32 -45.11
C TYR A 1099 -16.28 -33.33 -46.13
N SER A 1100 -17.12 -32.29 -46.15
CA SER A 1100 -18.19 -32.14 -47.15
C SER A 1100 -17.61 -32.03 -48.57
N LEU A 1101 -16.53 -31.27 -48.74
CA LEU A 1101 -15.84 -31.15 -50.02
C LEU A 1101 -15.16 -32.46 -50.45
N LEU A 1102 -14.49 -33.15 -49.51
CA LEU A 1102 -13.87 -34.45 -49.75
C LEU A 1102 -14.91 -35.49 -50.17
N ALA A 1103 -16.06 -35.54 -49.50
CA ALA A 1103 -17.15 -36.44 -49.86
C ALA A 1103 -17.62 -36.22 -51.31
N ARG A 1104 -17.72 -34.95 -51.74
CA ARG A 1104 -18.06 -34.59 -53.11
C ARG A 1104 -17.02 -35.09 -54.11
N ILE A 1105 -15.73 -34.86 -53.84
CA ILE A 1105 -14.62 -35.29 -54.71
C ILE A 1105 -14.59 -36.82 -54.83
N LEU A 1106 -14.72 -37.55 -53.71
CA LEU A 1106 -14.73 -39.01 -53.70
C LEU A 1106 -15.90 -39.59 -54.49
N LYS A 1107 -17.09 -38.96 -54.40
CA LYS A 1107 -18.25 -39.33 -55.21
C LYS A 1107 -17.97 -39.15 -56.71
N LEU A 1108 -17.39 -38.02 -57.11
CA LEU A 1108 -17.04 -37.74 -58.51
C LEU A 1108 -15.98 -38.72 -59.04
N GLN A 1109 -15.09 -39.22 -58.18
CA GLN A 1109 -14.13 -40.29 -58.51
C GLN A 1109 -14.74 -41.70 -58.53
N GLY A 1110 -16.01 -41.88 -58.13
CA GLY A 1110 -16.67 -43.19 -58.05
C GLY A 1110 -16.44 -43.97 -56.75
N ARG A 1111 -15.79 -43.39 -55.74
CA ARG A 1111 -15.51 -44.00 -54.41
C ARG A 1111 -16.65 -43.71 -53.43
N ARG A 1112 -17.82 -44.29 -53.69
CA ARG A 1112 -19.07 -43.93 -52.99
C ARG A 1112 -19.06 -44.23 -51.49
N GLU A 1113 -18.55 -45.37 -51.05
CA GLU A 1113 -18.52 -45.75 -49.62
C GLU A 1113 -17.70 -44.78 -48.78
N GLU A 1114 -16.48 -44.45 -49.24
CA GLU A 1114 -15.62 -43.47 -48.57
C GLU A 1114 -16.23 -42.06 -48.57
N GLY A 1115 -16.94 -41.70 -49.65
CA GLY A 1115 -17.71 -40.46 -49.72
C GLY A 1115 -18.84 -40.40 -48.68
N THR A 1116 -19.56 -41.50 -48.48
CA THR A 1116 -20.63 -41.61 -47.48
C THR A 1116 -20.09 -41.54 -46.04
N GLU A 1117 -18.92 -42.11 -45.77
CA GLU A 1117 -18.26 -41.97 -44.46
C GLU A 1117 -17.84 -40.52 -44.21
N ALA A 1118 -17.21 -39.87 -45.18
CA ALA A 1118 -16.78 -38.48 -45.08
C ALA A 1118 -17.96 -37.51 -44.84
N ILE A 1119 -19.09 -37.69 -45.54
CA ILE A 1119 -20.26 -36.85 -45.31
C ILE A 1119 -20.91 -37.11 -43.93
N GLY A 1120 -20.86 -38.35 -43.44
CA GLY A 1120 -21.32 -38.69 -42.08
C GLY A 1120 -20.54 -37.93 -41.01
N LEU A 1121 -19.21 -37.84 -41.16
CA LEU A 1121 -18.34 -37.04 -40.29
C LEU A 1121 -18.67 -35.54 -40.38
N ALA A 1122 -18.86 -35.00 -41.59
CA ALA A 1122 -19.24 -33.61 -41.79
C ALA A 1122 -20.56 -33.26 -41.07
N ILE A 1123 -21.58 -34.12 -41.20
CA ILE A 1123 -22.88 -33.93 -40.55
C ILE A 1123 -22.76 -33.95 -39.02
N GLY A 1124 -21.99 -34.90 -38.48
CA GLY A 1124 -21.76 -34.97 -37.03
C GLY A 1124 -21.09 -33.71 -36.49
N ILE A 1125 -20.15 -33.15 -37.25
CA ILE A 1125 -19.50 -31.87 -36.92
C ILE A 1125 -20.48 -30.71 -37.01
N PHE A 1126 -21.24 -30.59 -38.11
CA PHE A 1126 -22.22 -29.51 -38.30
C PHE A 1126 -23.29 -29.48 -37.21
N GLN A 1127 -23.75 -30.65 -36.76
CA GLN A 1127 -24.67 -30.75 -35.62
C GLN A 1127 -24.07 -30.19 -34.33
N ARG A 1128 -22.78 -30.47 -34.05
CA ARG A 1128 -22.10 -29.96 -32.85
C ARG A 1128 -21.91 -28.45 -32.87
N VAL A 1129 -21.57 -27.88 -34.02
CA VAL A 1129 -21.37 -26.42 -34.17
C VAL A 1129 -22.68 -25.65 -34.39
N GLY A 1130 -23.83 -26.33 -34.36
CA GLY A 1130 -25.14 -25.70 -34.56
C GLY A 1130 -25.44 -25.26 -36.00
N ALA A 1131 -24.68 -25.74 -36.98
CA ALA A 1131 -24.94 -25.50 -38.40
C ALA A 1131 -26.05 -26.45 -38.88
N GLY A 1132 -27.18 -25.90 -39.34
CA GLY A 1132 -28.37 -26.68 -39.74
C GLY A 1132 -28.06 -27.82 -40.72
N LYS A 1133 -28.66 -29.00 -40.52
CA LYS A 1133 -28.38 -30.26 -41.25
C LYS A 1133 -28.43 -30.16 -42.79
N GLU A 1134 -29.20 -29.22 -43.32
CA GLU A 1134 -29.60 -29.23 -44.74
C GLU A 1134 -28.75 -28.35 -45.65
N VAL A 1135 -28.02 -27.36 -45.12
CA VAL A 1135 -27.40 -26.31 -45.96
C VAL A 1135 -25.97 -26.65 -46.37
N TRP A 1136 -25.18 -27.23 -45.47
CA TRP A 1136 -23.76 -27.54 -45.73
C TRP A 1136 -23.49 -28.94 -46.27
N VAL A 1137 -24.53 -29.74 -46.40
CA VAL A 1137 -24.45 -31.05 -47.03
C VAL A 1137 -24.68 -30.90 -48.54
N CYS A 1138 -23.73 -31.41 -49.32
CA CYS A 1138 -23.87 -31.56 -50.77
C CYS A 1138 -25.26 -32.09 -51.15
N GLN A 1139 -26.02 -31.31 -51.92
CA GLN A 1139 -27.38 -31.66 -52.39
C GLN A 1139 -27.43 -33.04 -53.07
N GLU A 1140 -26.32 -33.44 -53.69
CA GLU A 1140 -26.10 -34.72 -54.36
C GLU A 1140 -26.20 -35.95 -53.44
N PHE A 1141 -26.15 -35.80 -52.11
CA PHE A 1141 -26.27 -36.89 -51.13
C PHE A 1141 -27.62 -36.91 -50.39
N ARG A 1142 -28.50 -35.92 -50.59
CA ARG A 1142 -29.80 -35.81 -49.86
C ARG A 1142 -30.72 -37.01 -50.05
N GLY A 1143 -30.66 -37.70 -51.19
CA GLY A 1143 -31.48 -38.89 -51.48
C GLY A 1143 -30.99 -40.18 -50.80
N GLU A 1144 -29.74 -40.23 -50.36
CA GLU A 1144 -29.11 -41.40 -49.71
C GLU A 1144 -29.20 -41.34 -48.17
N MET A 1145 -29.71 -40.24 -47.62
CA MET A 1145 -29.87 -40.01 -46.18
C MET A 1145 -31.17 -40.55 -45.58
N VAL A 1146 -32.07 -41.07 -46.42
CA VAL A 1146 -33.39 -41.56 -46.00
C VAL A 1146 -33.34 -43.05 -45.60
N THR A 1147 -32.20 -43.70 -45.76
CA THR A 1147 -31.89 -45.09 -45.35
C THR A 1147 -30.78 -45.10 -44.33
#